data_AF-S9SE50-F1
#
_entry.id   AF-S9SE50-F1
#
_cell.length_a   1.000
_cell.length_b   1.000
_cell.length_c   1.000
_cell.angle_alpha   90.00
_cell.angle_beta   90.00
_cell.angle_gamma   90.00
#
_symmetry.space_group_name_H-M   'P 1'
#
loop_
_entity.id
_entity.type
_entity.pdbx_description
1 polymer ?
#
loop_
_entity_poly.entity_id
_entity_poly.type
_entity_poly.pdbx_seq_one_letter_code
_entity_poly.pdbx_strand_id
1 'polypeptide(L)'
;MSQFDESWVRAEEARRAFMAEHSLWRPEDEHASCGVGLVVAIDGTPSRAVVEKGIAALKAVWHRGAVDADGKTGDGAGIHVQIPVSFFFDQVRRTGHEPDPAKLIAVGQVFLPRTDFAAQERCRTIVETEVLRMGHYIYGWRHVPVDISVLGEKANATRPEIEQILIRCEGGQDAEAFERELYIIRRRIEKAAAAAGIPQLYIASLSCRSIIYKGMMLAEQVSAFYPDLQDPRFESAFAIFHQRYSTNTFPQWALAQPFRMLAHNGEINTLKGNVNWMRSHEIRMSSDAFGDLAEEIKPIIPHGTSDSGALDAVFEVLVRAGRSAPMAKTILVPEAWSKMTDEMPKAWADMYAYCNSIMEPWDGPAALAMTDGRWVCGGLDRNGLRPLRYVVTRSGLLIAGSEAGMVPVEDADVLEKGALGPGQMIAVDMAEGRLFHDAEIKDRLAASLPFGEWTQKVVDLNALLRDVPEEAMFTGEALRRRQIAAGYTVEEIEQVLAPMAEEGKEMVASMGDDTPVAVLSAQYRPLSHYFRQNFSQVTNPPIDSLREGRVMSLKTRFGNLKNVLDESSSQTEILVLESPFVANAEFGVMMESFGDQVTVIDCTFESGPDALRLALERIRAEAEDAVRSGAAHLVLTDEHQSETRVPLPMILATSAVHSWLTRKGLRTFTSLNVRSAECIDPHYFAVLIGCGATTVNPYLAQDTIADRLSRGLIEGTLEDAMRRYRAAIDAGLLKIMSKMGISVVSSYRGGLNFEAVGLSRAMVAEYFPGMPSRISGIGLIGLQRKQEEVHARGWRGRWACCRSAASTRRAARASGMPGRPPACICSRRPANAPPTSCGSSIRAPCSRPRRSICATCSPSSRWDLQSPSNRSRASPPSASALSRRECRWGRSRRRRTRRSTSP
;
A
#
# COMPACT_ATOMS: atom_id res chain seq x y z
N MET A 1 10.26 -41.28 -7.84
CA MET A 1 9.33 -40.27 -8.37
C MET A 1 8.22 -40.14 -7.34
N SER A 2 8.02 -38.96 -6.75
CA SER A 2 6.90 -38.70 -5.85
C SER A 2 5.59 -38.80 -6.63
N GLN A 3 4.64 -39.63 -6.20
CA GLN A 3 3.30 -39.63 -6.76
C GLN A 3 2.53 -38.45 -6.18
N PHE A 4 2.05 -37.55 -7.05
CA PHE A 4 1.24 -36.39 -6.68
C PHE A 4 -0.25 -36.79 -6.70
N ASP A 5 -0.70 -37.54 -5.70
CA ASP A 5 -2.08 -38.02 -5.55
C ASP A 5 -2.90 -37.18 -4.54
N GLU A 6 -4.12 -37.61 -4.20
CA GLU A 6 -4.95 -36.91 -3.20
C GLU A 6 -4.29 -36.83 -1.82
N SER A 7 -3.48 -37.83 -1.46
CA SER A 7 -2.74 -37.83 -0.20
C SER A 7 -1.67 -36.74 -0.22
N TRP A 8 -1.05 -36.50 -1.38
CA TRP A 8 -0.13 -35.39 -1.57
C TRP A 8 -0.84 -34.03 -1.48
N VAL A 9 -2.01 -33.84 -2.11
CA VAL A 9 -2.77 -32.58 -2.00
C VAL A 9 -3.14 -32.30 -0.55
N ARG A 10 -3.67 -33.28 0.18
CA ARG A 10 -3.98 -33.14 1.63
C ARG A 10 -2.73 -32.88 2.46
N ALA A 11 -1.63 -33.56 2.17
CA ALA A 11 -0.36 -33.34 2.84
C ALA A 11 0.19 -31.93 2.57
N GLU A 12 -0.01 -31.40 1.36
CA GLU A 12 0.42 -30.06 0.97
C GLU A 12 -0.47 -28.98 1.59
N GLU A 13 -1.79 -29.18 1.62
CA GLU A 13 -2.72 -28.33 2.37
C GLU A 13 -2.38 -28.31 3.86
N ALA A 14 -2.11 -29.49 4.45
CA ALA A 14 -1.66 -29.61 5.84
C ALA A 14 -0.30 -28.96 6.07
N ARG A 15 0.65 -29.10 5.12
CA ARG A 15 1.96 -28.43 5.18
C ARG A 15 1.79 -26.91 5.10
N ARG A 16 0.88 -26.42 4.26
CA ARG A 16 0.57 -25.00 4.13
C ARG A 16 -0.04 -24.44 5.41
N ALA A 17 -1.00 -25.14 6.00
CA ALA A 17 -1.57 -24.78 7.30
C ALA A 17 -0.49 -24.78 8.39
N PHE A 18 0.36 -25.82 8.42
CA PHE A 18 1.48 -25.91 9.34
C PHE A 18 2.46 -24.75 9.16
N MET A 19 2.84 -24.41 7.91
CA MET A 19 3.71 -23.28 7.60
C MET A 19 3.08 -21.94 8.00
N ALA A 20 1.80 -21.73 7.72
CA ALA A 20 1.08 -20.51 8.12
C ALA A 20 1.08 -20.31 9.65
N GLU A 21 1.01 -21.41 10.41
CA GLU A 21 0.94 -21.35 11.88
C GLU A 21 2.33 -21.33 12.55
N HIS A 22 3.30 -22.08 12.02
CA HIS A 22 4.59 -22.35 12.69
C HIS A 22 5.81 -21.69 12.03
N SER A 23 5.68 -21.16 10.80
CA SER A 23 6.78 -20.50 10.08
C SER A 23 6.64 -18.98 10.05
N LEU A 24 7.59 -18.28 9.42
CA LEU A 24 7.52 -16.83 9.22
C LEU A 24 6.60 -16.44 8.05
N TRP A 25 6.24 -17.41 7.21
CA TRP A 25 5.41 -17.23 6.02
C TRP A 25 3.93 -17.18 6.40
N ARG A 26 3.19 -16.27 5.76
CA ARG A 26 1.72 -16.21 5.83
C ARG A 26 1.10 -16.14 4.43
N PRO A 27 -0.13 -16.63 4.23
CA PRO A 27 -0.83 -16.51 2.95
C PRO A 27 -1.00 -15.06 2.48
N GLU A 28 -1.10 -14.11 3.42
CA GLU A 28 -1.25 -12.68 3.10
C GLU A 28 0.05 -12.03 2.57
N ASP A 29 1.20 -12.71 2.69
CA ASP A 29 2.49 -12.24 2.18
C ASP A 29 2.71 -12.66 0.70
N GLU A 30 1.70 -13.23 0.04
CA GLU A 30 1.80 -13.66 -1.36
C GLU A 30 1.67 -12.46 -2.32
N HIS A 31 2.67 -12.31 -3.20
CA HIS A 31 2.72 -11.26 -4.21
C HIS A 31 2.76 -11.85 -5.62
N ALA A 32 2.30 -11.07 -6.60
CA ALA A 32 2.34 -11.45 -7.99
C ALA A 32 2.75 -10.28 -8.88
N SER A 33 3.33 -10.56 -10.04
CA SER A 33 3.68 -9.55 -11.05
C SER A 33 3.83 -10.24 -12.40
N CYS A 34 3.31 -9.75 -13.52
CA CYS A 34 3.66 -10.31 -14.85
C CYS A 34 2.99 -9.58 -16.02
N GLY A 35 3.34 -9.99 -17.25
CA GLY A 35 2.81 -9.46 -18.50
C GLY A 35 1.28 -9.40 -18.61
N VAL A 36 0.78 -8.20 -18.88
CA VAL A 36 -0.61 -7.88 -19.20
C VAL A 36 -0.69 -7.23 -20.58
N GLY A 37 -1.82 -7.39 -21.26
CA GLY A 37 -2.15 -6.59 -22.43
C GLY A 37 -3.61 -6.75 -22.87
N LEU A 38 -3.96 -6.00 -23.92
CA LEU A 38 -5.26 -6.01 -24.55
C LEU A 38 -5.14 -5.86 -26.06
N VAL A 39 -6.11 -6.42 -26.78
CA VAL A 39 -6.37 -6.18 -28.20
C VAL A 39 -7.82 -5.75 -28.30
N VAL A 40 -8.12 -4.67 -29.00
CA VAL A 40 -9.50 -4.23 -29.23
C VAL A 40 -9.67 -3.67 -30.64
N ALA A 41 -10.80 -4.00 -31.26
CA ALA A 41 -11.25 -3.40 -32.50
C ALA A 41 -11.86 -2.02 -32.22
N ILE A 42 -11.32 -0.98 -32.85
CA ILE A 42 -11.68 0.40 -32.58
C ILE A 42 -13.15 0.67 -32.96
N ASP A 43 -13.63 0.02 -34.03
CA ASP A 43 -15.00 0.13 -34.51
C ASP A 43 -16.01 -0.72 -33.70
N GLY A 44 -15.53 -1.52 -32.74
CA GLY A 44 -16.37 -2.42 -31.94
C GLY A 44 -16.85 -3.68 -32.66
N THR A 45 -16.42 -3.94 -33.89
CA THR A 45 -16.86 -5.11 -34.66
C THR A 45 -16.16 -6.38 -34.16
N PRO A 46 -16.91 -7.42 -33.73
CA PRO A 46 -16.31 -8.69 -33.34
C PRO A 46 -15.55 -9.35 -34.49
N SER A 47 -14.34 -9.83 -34.23
CA SER A 47 -13.59 -10.59 -35.22
C SER A 47 -12.78 -11.72 -34.59
N ARG A 48 -12.55 -12.77 -35.38
CA ARG A 48 -11.66 -13.87 -34.99
C ARG A 48 -10.20 -13.40 -34.82
N ALA A 49 -9.79 -12.42 -35.61
CA ALA A 49 -8.43 -11.87 -35.59
C ALA A 49 -8.04 -11.28 -34.23
N VAL A 50 -8.99 -10.68 -33.49
CA VAL A 50 -8.73 -10.16 -32.13
C VAL A 50 -8.35 -11.30 -31.18
N VAL A 51 -9.08 -12.41 -31.21
CA VAL A 51 -8.82 -13.57 -30.35
C VAL A 51 -7.48 -14.22 -30.71
N GLU A 52 -7.19 -14.38 -32.00
CA GLU A 52 -5.92 -14.94 -32.47
C GLU A 52 -4.72 -14.08 -32.08
N LYS A 53 -4.85 -12.74 -32.18
CA LYS A 53 -3.82 -11.80 -31.71
C LYS A 53 -3.64 -11.86 -30.20
N GLY A 54 -4.72 -12.00 -29.42
CA GLY A 54 -4.64 -12.23 -27.98
C GLY A 54 -3.88 -13.51 -27.62
N ILE A 55 -4.14 -14.62 -28.34
CA ILE A 55 -3.41 -15.88 -28.17
C ILE A 55 -1.94 -15.74 -28.60
N ALA A 56 -1.67 -15.05 -29.71
CA ALA A 56 -0.31 -14.78 -30.16
C ALA A 56 0.49 -13.97 -29.13
N ALA A 57 -0.16 -12.98 -28.50
CA ALA A 57 0.45 -12.20 -27.43
C ALA A 57 0.82 -13.06 -26.21
N LEU A 58 -0.07 -13.98 -25.81
CA LEU A 58 0.20 -14.92 -24.72
C LEU A 58 1.40 -15.84 -25.01
N LYS A 59 1.62 -16.21 -26.28
CA LYS A 59 2.80 -16.99 -26.70
C LYS A 59 4.10 -16.21 -26.62
N ALA A 60 4.05 -14.89 -26.49
CA ALA A 60 5.23 -14.02 -26.47
C ALA A 60 5.63 -13.54 -25.06
N VAL A 61 4.97 -14.01 -24.00
CA VAL A 61 5.21 -13.54 -22.61
C VAL A 61 5.80 -14.60 -21.68
N TRP A 62 6.11 -15.79 -22.18
CA TRP A 62 6.63 -16.90 -21.37
C TRP A 62 7.93 -16.56 -20.63
N HIS A 63 8.78 -15.70 -21.19
CA HIS A 63 10.04 -15.25 -20.56
C HIS A 63 9.82 -14.37 -19.33
N ARG A 64 8.59 -13.91 -19.08
CA ARG A 64 8.20 -13.15 -17.89
C ARG A 64 7.58 -14.00 -16.80
N GLY A 65 7.16 -15.23 -17.09
CA GLY A 65 6.59 -16.15 -16.12
C GLY A 65 7.64 -17.05 -15.46
N ALA A 66 7.34 -17.55 -14.26
CA ALA A 66 8.11 -18.66 -13.70
C ALA A 66 7.65 -19.93 -14.40
N VAL A 67 8.60 -20.79 -14.73
CA VAL A 67 8.34 -22.15 -15.18
C VAL A 67 8.88 -23.07 -14.09
N ASP A 68 8.04 -23.97 -13.59
CA ASP A 68 8.48 -24.96 -12.61
C ASP A 68 9.49 -25.93 -13.27
N ALA A 69 10.22 -26.69 -12.45
CA ALA A 69 11.24 -27.62 -12.92
C ALA A 69 10.70 -28.72 -13.86
N ASP A 70 9.37 -28.93 -13.88
CA ASP A 70 8.70 -29.87 -14.78
C ASP A 70 8.54 -29.34 -16.22
N GLY A 71 8.87 -28.07 -16.47
CA GLY A 71 8.78 -27.42 -17.78
C GLY A 71 7.36 -27.19 -18.29
N LYS A 72 6.32 -27.50 -17.50
CA LYS A 72 4.90 -27.43 -17.90
C LYS A 72 4.05 -26.59 -16.97
N THR A 73 4.33 -26.62 -15.66
CA THR A 73 3.58 -25.86 -14.67
C THR A 73 4.02 -24.40 -14.72
N GLY A 74 3.05 -23.51 -14.98
CA GLY A 74 3.21 -22.06 -14.86
C GLY A 74 2.29 -21.49 -13.78
N ASP A 75 2.60 -20.29 -13.29
CA ASP A 75 1.91 -19.66 -12.14
C ASP A 75 0.49 -19.12 -12.43
N GLY A 76 0.05 -19.25 -13.69
CA GLY A 76 -1.29 -18.90 -14.14
C GLY A 76 -1.28 -18.08 -15.43
N ALA A 77 -2.19 -18.39 -16.34
CA ALA A 77 -2.43 -17.61 -17.54
C ALA A 77 -3.91 -17.62 -17.91
N GLY A 78 -4.34 -16.61 -18.66
CA GLY A 78 -5.72 -16.54 -19.10
C GLY A 78 -5.98 -15.48 -20.16
N ILE A 79 -7.16 -15.59 -20.75
CA ILE A 79 -7.71 -14.68 -21.74
C ILE A 79 -9.18 -14.38 -21.41
N HIS A 80 -9.57 -13.12 -21.59
CA HIS A 80 -10.92 -12.59 -21.37
C HIS A 80 -11.42 -12.01 -22.68
N VAL A 81 -12.54 -12.53 -23.16
CA VAL A 81 -13.14 -12.20 -24.46
C VAL A 81 -14.63 -11.99 -24.31
N GLN A 82 -15.29 -11.47 -25.35
CA GLN A 82 -16.73 -11.45 -25.43
C GLN A 82 -17.31 -12.85 -25.56
N ILE A 83 -18.57 -13.03 -25.17
CA ILE A 83 -19.28 -14.29 -25.35
C ILE A 83 -19.61 -14.48 -26.84
N PRO A 84 -19.06 -15.50 -27.52
CA PRO A 84 -19.42 -15.82 -28.89
C PRO A 84 -20.82 -16.46 -28.94
N VAL A 85 -21.85 -15.64 -29.11
CA VAL A 85 -23.26 -16.06 -29.06
C VAL A 85 -23.55 -17.21 -30.02
N SER A 86 -23.03 -17.15 -31.25
CA SER A 86 -23.22 -18.19 -32.27
C SER A 86 -22.69 -19.56 -31.82
N PHE A 87 -21.51 -19.60 -31.20
CA PHE A 87 -20.93 -20.82 -30.66
C PHE A 87 -21.80 -21.39 -29.54
N PHE A 88 -22.27 -20.56 -28.61
CA PHE A 88 -23.08 -21.01 -27.47
C PHE A 88 -24.50 -21.43 -27.87
N PHE A 89 -25.11 -20.81 -28.88
CA PHE A 89 -26.39 -21.25 -29.43
C PHE A 89 -26.32 -22.69 -29.96
N ASP A 90 -25.22 -23.07 -30.62
CA ASP A 90 -25.02 -24.44 -31.05
C ASP A 90 -24.82 -25.40 -29.87
N GLN A 91 -24.20 -24.95 -28.77
CA GLN A 91 -24.11 -25.76 -27.55
C GLN A 91 -25.48 -25.96 -26.88
N VAL A 92 -26.34 -24.94 -26.87
CA VAL A 92 -27.73 -25.04 -26.38
C VAL A 92 -28.53 -26.06 -27.22
N ARG A 93 -28.37 -26.04 -28.55
CA ARG A 93 -29.01 -27.05 -29.42
C ARG A 93 -28.55 -28.47 -29.12
N ARG A 94 -27.26 -28.65 -28.78
CA ARG A 94 -26.70 -29.95 -28.40
C ARG A 94 -27.27 -30.50 -27.10
N THR A 95 -27.75 -29.64 -26.19
CA THR A 95 -28.43 -30.06 -24.96
C THR A 95 -29.92 -30.37 -25.17
N GLY A 96 -30.42 -30.25 -26.41
CA GLY A 96 -31.81 -30.54 -26.76
C GLY A 96 -32.77 -29.36 -26.56
N HIS A 97 -32.25 -28.17 -26.30
CA HIS A 97 -33.03 -26.93 -26.19
C HIS A 97 -32.88 -26.09 -27.46
N GLU A 98 -33.88 -25.27 -27.80
CA GLU A 98 -33.72 -24.26 -28.86
C GLU A 98 -33.32 -22.92 -28.22
N PRO A 99 -32.19 -22.31 -28.64
CA PRO A 99 -31.84 -20.96 -28.19
C PRO A 99 -32.86 -19.95 -28.71
N ASP A 100 -33.21 -18.98 -27.87
CA ASP A 100 -34.10 -17.87 -28.24
C ASP A 100 -33.25 -16.64 -28.63
N PRO A 101 -33.17 -16.27 -29.94
CA PRO A 101 -32.36 -15.14 -30.37
C PRO A 101 -32.90 -13.79 -29.91
N ALA A 102 -34.15 -13.71 -29.47
CA ALA A 102 -34.74 -12.47 -28.95
C ALA A 102 -34.32 -12.20 -27.49
N LYS A 103 -33.73 -13.19 -26.81
CA LYS A 103 -33.33 -13.11 -25.41
C LYS A 103 -31.82 -13.16 -25.26
N LEU A 104 -31.31 -12.45 -24.26
CA LEU A 104 -29.89 -12.47 -23.92
C LEU A 104 -29.49 -13.83 -23.33
N ILE A 105 -28.35 -14.34 -23.78
CA ILE A 105 -27.70 -15.51 -23.21
C ILE A 105 -26.58 -15.06 -22.26
N ALA A 106 -26.53 -15.65 -21.08
CA ALA A 106 -25.43 -15.51 -20.14
C ALA A 106 -24.71 -16.84 -19.94
N VAL A 107 -23.42 -16.75 -19.68
CA VAL A 107 -22.56 -17.90 -19.43
C VAL A 107 -21.83 -17.69 -18.10
N GLY A 108 -21.96 -18.67 -17.21
CA GLY A 108 -21.17 -18.76 -15.99
C GLY A 108 -20.03 -19.74 -16.16
N GLN A 109 -18.77 -19.28 -16.11
CA GLN A 109 -17.59 -20.12 -16.06
C GLN A 109 -17.28 -20.47 -14.60
N VAL A 110 -17.48 -21.73 -14.22
CA VAL A 110 -17.44 -22.20 -12.84
C VAL A 110 -16.33 -23.23 -12.64
N PHE A 111 -15.57 -23.05 -11.56
CA PHE A 111 -14.63 -24.03 -11.04
C PHE A 111 -15.27 -24.72 -9.83
N LEU A 112 -15.48 -26.02 -9.96
CA LEU A 112 -16.09 -26.90 -8.98
C LEU A 112 -15.01 -27.77 -8.30
N PRO A 113 -15.26 -28.28 -7.08
CA PRO A 113 -14.41 -29.30 -6.46
C PRO A 113 -14.28 -30.50 -7.39
N ARG A 114 -13.09 -31.06 -7.64
CA ARG A 114 -12.95 -32.21 -8.57
C ARG A 114 -13.17 -33.58 -7.92
N THR A 115 -12.70 -33.75 -6.69
CA THR A 115 -12.58 -35.06 -6.03
C THR A 115 -13.79 -35.42 -5.16
N ASP A 116 -14.58 -34.42 -4.74
CA ASP A 116 -15.79 -34.62 -3.95
C ASP A 116 -17.04 -34.41 -4.82
N PHE A 117 -17.60 -35.50 -5.35
CA PHE A 117 -18.83 -35.48 -6.14
C PHE A 117 -20.04 -34.95 -5.36
N ALA A 118 -20.10 -35.18 -4.03
CA ALA A 118 -21.20 -34.65 -3.23
C ALA A 118 -21.07 -33.12 -3.10
N ALA A 119 -19.85 -32.59 -2.97
CA ALA A 119 -19.62 -31.15 -3.02
C ALA A 119 -19.91 -30.55 -4.39
N GLN A 120 -19.59 -31.25 -5.49
CA GLN A 120 -19.95 -30.81 -6.85
C GLN A 120 -21.46 -30.62 -7.00
N GLU A 121 -22.26 -31.61 -6.63
CA GLU A 121 -23.73 -31.52 -6.72
C GLU A 121 -24.29 -30.43 -5.82
N ARG A 122 -23.76 -30.27 -4.59
CA ARG A 122 -24.13 -29.15 -3.72
C ARG A 122 -23.81 -27.81 -4.37
N CYS A 123 -22.65 -27.66 -4.99
CA CYS A 123 -22.27 -26.45 -5.71
C CYS A 123 -23.20 -26.15 -6.89
N ARG A 124 -23.50 -27.16 -7.73
CA ARG A 124 -24.45 -27.01 -8.84
C ARG A 124 -25.83 -26.58 -8.33
N THR A 125 -26.31 -27.24 -7.26
CA THR A 125 -27.59 -26.91 -6.61
C THR A 125 -27.60 -25.46 -6.12
N ILE A 126 -26.52 -24.97 -5.47
CA ILE A 126 -26.43 -23.57 -5.02
C ILE A 126 -26.51 -22.62 -6.21
N VAL A 127 -25.73 -22.88 -7.27
CA VAL A 127 -25.70 -22.04 -8.48
C VAL A 127 -27.09 -21.99 -9.13
N GLU A 128 -27.71 -23.15 -9.35
CA GLU A 128 -29.04 -23.24 -9.95
C GLU A 128 -30.11 -22.56 -9.09
N THR A 129 -30.07 -22.77 -7.77
CA THR A 129 -31.03 -22.18 -6.82
C THR A 129 -31.00 -20.65 -6.89
N GLU A 130 -29.82 -20.04 -6.88
CA GLU A 130 -29.72 -18.57 -6.92
C GLU A 130 -30.11 -17.99 -8.29
N VAL A 131 -29.82 -18.69 -9.40
CA VAL A 131 -30.27 -18.28 -10.74
C VAL A 131 -31.81 -18.37 -10.86
N LEU A 132 -32.40 -19.48 -10.40
CA LEU A 132 -33.86 -19.69 -10.43
C LEU A 132 -34.60 -18.73 -9.49
N ARG A 133 -34.02 -18.40 -8.33
CA ARG A 133 -34.59 -17.41 -7.39
C ARG A 133 -34.77 -16.02 -8.01
N MET A 134 -33.92 -15.66 -8.96
CA MET A 134 -34.03 -14.40 -9.71
C MET A 134 -34.92 -14.54 -10.96
N GLY A 135 -35.55 -15.68 -11.17
CA GLY A 135 -36.53 -15.91 -12.26
C GLY A 135 -35.91 -16.17 -13.63
N HIS A 136 -34.61 -16.44 -13.71
CA HIS A 136 -33.94 -16.75 -14.98
C HIS A 136 -34.05 -18.22 -15.35
N TYR A 137 -34.00 -18.51 -16.65
CA TYR A 137 -34.10 -19.87 -17.17
C TYR A 137 -32.72 -20.47 -17.39
N ILE A 138 -32.55 -21.75 -17.02
CA ILE A 138 -31.28 -22.48 -17.17
C ILE A 138 -31.42 -23.46 -18.34
N TYR A 139 -30.60 -23.31 -19.38
CA TYR A 139 -30.54 -24.28 -20.48
C TYR A 139 -29.81 -25.57 -20.08
N GLY A 140 -28.92 -25.48 -19.10
CA GLY A 140 -28.18 -26.62 -18.55
C GLY A 140 -26.69 -26.34 -18.38
N TRP A 141 -25.99 -27.36 -17.91
CA TRP A 141 -24.54 -27.35 -17.73
C TRP A 141 -23.84 -27.91 -18.96
N ARG A 142 -22.69 -27.32 -19.27
CA ARG A 142 -21.75 -27.76 -20.29
C ARG A 142 -20.41 -28.04 -19.63
N HIS A 143 -19.94 -29.28 -19.72
CA HIS A 143 -18.56 -29.59 -19.38
C HIS A 143 -17.62 -28.95 -20.41
N VAL A 144 -16.61 -28.20 -19.95
CA VAL A 144 -15.69 -27.50 -20.84
C VAL A 144 -14.64 -28.49 -21.35
N PRO A 145 -14.48 -28.67 -22.68
CA PRO A 145 -13.46 -29.55 -23.20
C PRO A 145 -12.08 -29.02 -22.81
N VAL A 146 -11.25 -29.87 -22.19
CA VAL A 146 -9.89 -29.53 -21.79
C VAL A 146 -8.90 -30.61 -22.18
N ASP A 147 -7.71 -30.21 -22.65
CA ASP A 147 -6.59 -31.14 -22.87
C ASP A 147 -5.63 -31.09 -21.68
N ILE A 148 -5.59 -32.17 -20.92
CA ILE A 148 -4.81 -32.26 -19.68
C ILE A 148 -3.33 -32.59 -19.91
N SER A 149 -2.95 -32.98 -21.13
CA SER A 149 -1.59 -33.41 -21.47
C SER A 149 -0.55 -32.28 -21.39
N VAL A 150 -1.03 -31.03 -21.51
CA VAL A 150 -0.21 -29.81 -21.43
C VAL A 150 0.04 -29.35 -19.99
N LEU A 151 -0.70 -29.87 -19.01
CA LEU A 151 -0.52 -29.53 -17.60
C LEU A 151 0.64 -30.32 -16.99
N GLY A 152 1.35 -29.68 -16.07
CA GLY A 152 2.25 -30.39 -15.15
C GLY A 152 1.48 -31.13 -14.05
N GLU A 153 2.13 -32.09 -13.39
CA GLU A 153 1.49 -32.95 -12.40
C GLU A 153 0.91 -32.16 -11.21
N LYS A 154 1.62 -31.13 -10.74
CA LYS A 154 1.16 -30.25 -9.65
C LYS A 154 -0.09 -29.44 -10.01
N ALA A 155 -0.10 -28.85 -11.21
CA ALA A 155 -1.25 -28.10 -11.71
C ALA A 155 -2.47 -29.01 -11.90
N ASN A 156 -2.24 -30.24 -12.40
CA ASN A 156 -3.30 -31.21 -12.60
C ASN A 156 -3.85 -31.79 -11.28
N ALA A 157 -3.03 -31.90 -10.22
CA ALA A 157 -3.47 -32.36 -8.90
C ALA A 157 -4.45 -31.37 -8.24
N THR A 158 -4.22 -30.07 -8.41
CA THR A 158 -5.05 -28.99 -7.86
C THR A 158 -6.15 -28.51 -8.83
N ARG A 159 -6.30 -29.18 -9.98
CA ARG A 159 -7.23 -28.78 -11.05
C ARG A 159 -8.67 -28.88 -10.56
N PRO A 160 -9.47 -27.81 -10.68
CA PRO A 160 -10.91 -27.89 -10.45
C PRO A 160 -11.59 -28.67 -11.58
N GLU A 161 -12.85 -29.03 -11.34
CA GLU A 161 -13.74 -29.43 -12.42
C GLU A 161 -14.30 -28.16 -13.07
N ILE A 162 -14.15 -28.04 -14.39
CA ILE A 162 -14.43 -26.79 -15.11
C ILE A 162 -15.71 -26.95 -15.93
N GLU A 163 -16.74 -26.22 -15.54
CA GLU A 163 -18.06 -26.30 -16.16
C GLU A 163 -18.63 -24.92 -16.46
N GLN A 164 -19.48 -24.88 -17.48
CA GLN A 164 -20.21 -23.70 -17.88
C GLN A 164 -21.70 -23.89 -17.61
N ILE A 165 -22.33 -22.93 -16.97
CA ILE A 165 -23.80 -22.85 -16.87
C ILE A 165 -24.33 -21.88 -17.93
N LEU A 166 -25.32 -22.32 -18.70
CA LEU A 166 -25.95 -21.52 -19.76
C LEU A 166 -27.31 -21.01 -19.28
N ILE A 167 -27.47 -19.68 -19.28
CA ILE A 167 -28.63 -19.00 -18.69
C ILE A 167 -29.30 -18.13 -19.76
N ARG A 168 -30.64 -18.12 -19.78
CA ARG A 168 -31.47 -17.23 -20.59
C ARG A 168 -32.11 -16.16 -19.71
N CYS A 169 -31.98 -14.90 -20.12
CA CYS A 169 -32.70 -13.80 -19.49
C CYS A 169 -34.20 -13.89 -19.81
N GLU A 170 -35.05 -13.99 -18.78
CA GLU A 170 -36.51 -13.97 -18.92
C GLU A 170 -37.12 -12.57 -18.72
N GLY A 171 -36.43 -11.69 -17.99
CA GLY A 171 -37.02 -10.43 -17.47
C GLY A 171 -37.25 -9.30 -18.47
N GLY A 172 -37.03 -9.49 -19.78
CA GLY A 172 -37.16 -8.43 -20.79
C GLY A 172 -36.23 -7.21 -20.58
N GLN A 173 -35.21 -7.38 -19.73
CA GLN A 173 -34.31 -6.34 -19.29
C GLN A 173 -33.26 -6.03 -20.37
N ASP A 174 -32.68 -4.84 -20.32
CA ASP A 174 -31.51 -4.55 -21.14
C ASP A 174 -30.27 -5.31 -20.67
N ALA A 175 -29.20 -5.27 -21.48
CA ALA A 175 -27.97 -5.98 -21.17
C ALA A 175 -27.24 -5.42 -19.93
N GLU A 176 -27.49 -4.17 -19.52
CA GLU A 176 -26.81 -3.59 -18.36
C GLU A 176 -27.49 -3.99 -17.05
N ALA A 177 -28.82 -3.94 -17.01
CA ALA A 177 -29.65 -4.46 -15.93
C ALA A 177 -29.40 -5.95 -15.72
N PHE A 178 -29.36 -6.74 -16.81
CA PHE A 178 -29.08 -8.17 -16.70
C PHE A 178 -27.68 -8.46 -16.14
N GLU A 179 -26.66 -7.68 -16.52
CA GLU A 179 -25.32 -7.80 -15.94
C GLU A 179 -25.27 -7.43 -14.45
N ARG A 180 -26.03 -6.42 -14.02
CA ARG A 180 -26.16 -6.07 -12.59
C ARG A 180 -26.81 -7.21 -11.80
N GLU A 181 -27.86 -7.82 -12.34
CA GLU A 181 -28.49 -8.98 -11.71
C GLU A 181 -27.56 -10.19 -11.64
N LEU A 182 -26.84 -10.51 -12.72
CA LEU A 182 -25.85 -11.58 -12.73
C LEU A 182 -24.73 -11.34 -11.71
N TYR A 183 -24.31 -10.09 -11.53
CA TYR A 183 -23.38 -9.72 -10.46
C TYR A 183 -23.95 -10.06 -9.08
N ILE A 184 -25.20 -9.68 -8.78
CA ILE A 184 -25.87 -10.00 -7.51
C ILE A 184 -26.00 -11.52 -7.33
N ILE A 185 -26.44 -12.25 -8.36
CA ILE A 185 -26.53 -13.72 -8.34
C ILE A 185 -25.18 -14.32 -7.97
N ARG A 186 -24.09 -13.86 -8.59
CA ARG A 186 -22.74 -14.33 -8.29
C ARG A 186 -22.36 -14.08 -6.84
N ARG A 187 -22.62 -12.88 -6.29
CA ARG A 187 -22.33 -12.57 -4.88
C ARG A 187 -23.11 -13.48 -3.93
N ARG A 188 -24.39 -13.75 -4.22
CA ARG A 188 -25.22 -14.68 -3.46
C ARG A 188 -24.69 -16.10 -3.49
N ILE A 189 -24.24 -16.57 -4.66
CA ILE A 189 -23.61 -17.89 -4.80
C ILE A 189 -22.32 -17.97 -3.96
N GLU A 190 -21.45 -16.97 -4.05
CA GLU A 190 -20.20 -16.93 -3.28
C GLU A 190 -20.47 -16.95 -1.77
N LYS A 191 -21.48 -16.19 -1.30
CA LYS A 191 -21.91 -16.15 0.10
C LYS A 191 -22.50 -17.48 0.56
N ALA A 192 -23.35 -18.10 -0.26
CA ALA A 192 -23.94 -19.41 0.04
C ALA A 192 -22.87 -20.52 0.08
N ALA A 193 -21.89 -20.49 -0.81
CA ALA A 193 -20.79 -21.45 -0.83
C ALA A 193 -19.86 -21.31 0.39
N ALA A 194 -19.57 -20.07 0.80
CA ALA A 194 -18.83 -19.80 2.03
C ALA A 194 -19.59 -20.31 3.26
N ALA A 195 -20.91 -20.08 3.34
CA ALA A 195 -21.76 -20.58 4.42
C ALA A 195 -21.85 -22.12 4.44
N ALA A 196 -21.80 -22.76 3.27
CA ALA A 196 -21.75 -24.22 3.13
C ALA A 196 -20.37 -24.82 3.41
N GLY A 197 -19.34 -24.00 3.65
CA GLY A 197 -17.97 -24.45 3.90
C GLY A 197 -17.29 -25.06 2.67
N ILE A 198 -17.62 -24.60 1.46
CA ILE A 198 -17.06 -25.11 0.20
C ILE A 198 -16.16 -24.03 -0.45
N PRO A 199 -14.90 -23.86 0.02
CA PRO A 199 -14.01 -22.80 -0.46
C PRO A 199 -13.51 -23.01 -1.90
N GLN A 200 -13.67 -24.21 -2.46
CA GLN A 200 -13.20 -24.53 -3.81
C GLN A 200 -14.15 -24.04 -4.92
N LEU A 201 -15.39 -23.65 -4.59
CA LEU A 201 -16.30 -23.08 -5.58
C LEU A 201 -15.82 -21.69 -5.97
N TYR A 202 -15.46 -21.52 -7.24
CA TYR A 202 -15.02 -20.23 -7.77
C TYR A 202 -15.68 -19.92 -9.10
N ILE A 203 -16.24 -18.73 -9.23
CA ILE A 203 -16.84 -18.26 -10.49
C ILE A 203 -15.84 -17.31 -11.15
N ALA A 204 -15.26 -17.77 -12.26
CA ALA A 204 -14.30 -16.98 -13.05
C ALA A 204 -15.01 -15.81 -13.74
N SER A 205 -16.15 -16.07 -14.38
CA SER A 205 -17.03 -15.06 -14.97
C SER A 205 -18.48 -15.52 -14.90
N LEU A 206 -19.42 -14.59 -14.73
CA LEU A 206 -20.86 -14.82 -14.89
C LEU A 206 -21.45 -13.55 -15.50
N SER A 207 -21.69 -13.58 -16.81
CA SER A 207 -21.97 -12.39 -17.61
C SER A 207 -22.70 -12.80 -18.91
N CYS A 208 -23.42 -11.85 -19.51
CA CYS A 208 -23.97 -11.96 -20.87
C CYS A 208 -23.10 -11.26 -21.93
N ARG A 209 -22.07 -10.51 -21.52
CA ARG A 209 -21.13 -9.82 -22.40
C ARG A 209 -19.80 -10.55 -22.55
N SER A 210 -19.27 -11.14 -21.48
CA SER A 210 -17.88 -11.57 -21.45
C SER A 210 -17.65 -12.89 -20.72
N ILE A 211 -16.60 -13.60 -21.12
CA ILE A 211 -16.20 -14.90 -20.57
C ILE A 211 -14.70 -14.99 -20.41
N ILE A 212 -14.25 -15.65 -19.33
CA ILE A 212 -12.84 -15.76 -18.97
C ILE A 212 -12.39 -17.21 -19.03
N TYR A 213 -11.38 -17.48 -19.86
CA TYR A 213 -10.68 -18.76 -19.92
C TYR A 213 -9.32 -18.60 -19.26
N LYS A 214 -9.16 -19.17 -18.06
CA LYS A 214 -7.92 -19.09 -17.29
C LYS A 214 -7.58 -20.39 -16.59
N GLY A 215 -6.34 -20.55 -16.18
CA GLY A 215 -5.87 -21.75 -15.50
C GLY A 215 -4.38 -21.73 -15.18
N MET A 216 -3.90 -22.81 -14.55
CA MET A 216 -2.51 -22.97 -14.12
C MET A 216 -1.67 -23.66 -15.20
N MET A 217 -1.56 -23.01 -16.36
CA MET A 217 -0.71 -23.45 -17.48
C MET A 217 0.24 -22.34 -17.92
N LEU A 218 1.23 -22.70 -18.72
CA LEU A 218 2.03 -21.72 -19.47
C LEU A 218 1.14 -20.94 -20.43
N ALA A 219 1.41 -19.65 -20.60
CA ALA A 219 0.62 -18.77 -21.45
C ALA A 219 0.54 -19.24 -22.90
N GLU A 220 1.61 -19.81 -23.44
CA GLU A 220 1.64 -20.36 -24.80
C GLU A 220 0.70 -21.56 -25.00
N GLN A 221 0.35 -22.28 -23.92
CA GLN A 221 -0.48 -23.48 -23.94
C GLN A 221 -1.98 -23.18 -23.69
N VAL A 222 -2.38 -21.92 -23.47
CA VAL A 222 -3.78 -21.57 -23.14
C VAL A 222 -4.75 -22.07 -24.21
N SER A 223 -4.42 -21.89 -25.50
CA SER A 223 -5.26 -22.37 -26.60
C SER A 223 -5.23 -23.88 -26.75
N ALA A 224 -4.16 -24.56 -26.31
CA ALA A 224 -4.09 -26.02 -26.33
C ALA A 224 -4.91 -26.64 -25.20
N PHE A 225 -4.83 -26.07 -23.99
CA PHE A 225 -5.61 -26.50 -22.84
C PHE A 225 -7.11 -26.29 -23.04
N TYR A 226 -7.53 -25.17 -23.67
CA TYR A 226 -8.92 -24.88 -24.00
C TYR A 226 -9.13 -24.88 -25.53
N PRO A 227 -9.52 -26.03 -26.14
CA PRO A 227 -9.75 -26.15 -27.57
C PRO A 227 -10.84 -25.23 -28.10
N ASP A 228 -11.79 -24.81 -27.26
CA ASP A 228 -12.82 -23.82 -27.60
C ASP A 228 -12.21 -22.54 -28.21
N LEU A 229 -11.05 -22.09 -27.69
CA LEU A 229 -10.36 -20.91 -28.19
C LEU A 229 -9.79 -21.08 -29.61
N GLN A 230 -9.68 -22.32 -30.12
CA GLN A 230 -9.25 -22.62 -31.48
C GLN A 230 -10.41 -22.64 -32.48
N ASP A 231 -11.66 -22.64 -32.01
CA ASP A 231 -12.83 -22.68 -32.88
C ASP A 231 -12.95 -21.35 -33.66
N PRO A 232 -13.19 -21.39 -34.99
CA PRO A 232 -13.30 -20.19 -35.80
C PRO A 232 -14.49 -19.30 -35.42
N ARG A 233 -15.52 -19.84 -34.75
CA ARG A 233 -16.69 -19.08 -34.29
C ARG A 233 -16.41 -18.25 -33.03
N PHE A 234 -15.26 -18.43 -32.40
CA PHE A 234 -14.83 -17.56 -31.30
C PHE A 234 -14.34 -16.23 -31.85
N GLU A 235 -15.30 -15.34 -32.09
CA GLU A 235 -15.11 -13.96 -32.49
C GLU A 235 -15.35 -13.03 -31.29
N SER A 236 -14.55 -11.95 -31.21
CA SER A 236 -14.68 -10.97 -30.13
C SER A 236 -14.19 -9.60 -30.62
N ALA A 237 -14.79 -8.52 -30.12
CA ALA A 237 -14.30 -7.16 -30.38
C ALA A 237 -13.08 -6.82 -29.51
N PHE A 238 -12.91 -7.49 -28.36
CA PHE A 238 -11.76 -7.31 -27.49
C PHE A 238 -11.19 -8.64 -26.96
N ALA A 239 -9.92 -8.62 -26.58
CA ALA A 239 -9.26 -9.68 -25.84
C ALA A 239 -8.32 -9.05 -24.80
N ILE A 240 -8.54 -9.34 -23.52
CA ILE A 240 -7.60 -9.01 -22.44
C ILE A 240 -6.87 -10.30 -22.07
N PHE A 241 -5.55 -10.24 -21.95
CA PHE A 241 -4.74 -11.41 -21.63
C PHE A 241 -3.74 -11.10 -20.54
N HIS A 242 -3.39 -12.13 -19.79
CA HIS A 242 -2.47 -12.01 -18.67
C HIS A 242 -1.74 -13.33 -18.43
N GLN A 243 -0.45 -13.22 -18.12
CA GLN A 243 0.32 -14.30 -17.50
C GLN A 243 0.66 -13.86 -16.07
N ARG A 244 0.79 -14.76 -15.11
CA ARG A 244 1.15 -14.48 -13.71
C ARG A 244 2.58 -14.95 -13.42
N TYR A 245 3.28 -14.25 -12.52
CA TYR A 245 4.46 -14.75 -11.79
C TYR A 245 4.09 -14.67 -10.32
N SER A 246 4.32 -15.72 -9.56
CA SER A 246 4.10 -15.71 -8.12
C SER A 246 5.40 -16.00 -7.38
N THR A 247 5.50 -15.47 -6.16
CA THR A 247 6.53 -15.88 -5.21
C THR A 247 6.22 -17.25 -4.58
N ASN A 248 5.06 -17.85 -4.88
CA ASN A 248 4.66 -19.15 -4.36
C ASN A 248 5.04 -20.29 -5.32
N THR A 249 5.13 -21.51 -4.77
CA THR A 249 5.29 -22.75 -5.55
C THR A 249 4.01 -23.57 -5.58
N PHE A 250 2.91 -23.01 -5.06
CA PHE A 250 1.62 -23.69 -4.88
C PHE A 250 0.59 -23.19 -5.90
N PRO A 251 0.21 -24.01 -6.89
CA PRO A 251 -0.71 -23.59 -7.92
C PRO A 251 -2.12 -23.38 -7.36
N GLN A 252 -2.70 -22.20 -7.58
CA GLN A 252 -4.09 -21.87 -7.24
C GLN A 252 -4.82 -21.30 -8.45
N TRP A 253 -5.74 -22.10 -9.00
CA TRP A 253 -6.48 -21.79 -10.23
C TRP A 253 -7.31 -20.49 -10.14
N ALA A 254 -7.89 -20.20 -8.98
CA ALA A 254 -8.70 -19.00 -8.77
C ALA A 254 -7.88 -17.69 -8.88
N LEU A 255 -6.58 -17.74 -8.53
CA LEU A 255 -5.68 -16.58 -8.54
C LEU A 255 -5.07 -16.28 -9.91
N ALA A 256 -5.24 -17.18 -10.89
CA ALA A 256 -4.92 -16.86 -12.27
C ALA A 256 -5.75 -15.65 -12.74
N GLN A 257 -5.20 -14.90 -13.68
CA GLN A 257 -5.79 -13.69 -14.26
C GLN A 257 -5.98 -13.88 -15.77
N PRO A 258 -6.88 -13.13 -16.44
CA PRO A 258 -7.64 -11.97 -15.95
C PRO A 258 -8.66 -12.25 -14.84
N PHE A 259 -9.00 -11.19 -14.09
CA PHE A 259 -10.20 -11.13 -13.25
C PHE A 259 -11.38 -10.58 -14.06
N ARG A 260 -12.50 -10.26 -13.41
CA ARG A 260 -13.80 -10.07 -14.09
C ARG A 260 -13.85 -8.81 -14.93
N MET A 261 -13.22 -7.74 -14.46
CA MET A 261 -13.14 -6.47 -15.17
C MET A 261 -11.70 -6.02 -15.41
N LEU A 262 -10.72 -6.59 -14.70
CA LEU A 262 -9.33 -6.19 -14.84
C LEU A 262 -8.33 -7.34 -14.99
N ALA A 263 -7.23 -7.00 -15.64
CA ALA A 263 -5.95 -7.68 -15.51
C ALA A 263 -4.90 -6.68 -15.02
N HIS A 264 -4.10 -7.09 -14.04
CA HIS A 264 -3.18 -6.24 -13.32
C HIS A 264 -1.76 -6.83 -13.34
N ASN A 265 -0.87 -6.05 -13.94
CA ASN A 265 0.57 -6.25 -13.87
C ASN A 265 1.16 -5.31 -12.83
N GLY A 266 1.52 -5.84 -11.68
CA GLY A 266 2.19 -5.07 -10.62
C GLY A 266 1.72 -5.52 -9.23
N GLU A 267 1.84 -4.63 -8.25
CA GLU A 267 1.52 -4.92 -6.85
C GLU A 267 0.88 -3.70 -6.19
N ILE A 268 -0.24 -3.90 -5.47
CA ILE A 268 -0.86 -2.82 -4.68
C ILE A 268 -0.24 -2.79 -3.27
N ASN A 269 0.66 -1.84 -3.03
CA ASN A 269 1.38 -1.73 -1.75
C ASN A 269 0.53 -1.10 -0.62
N THR A 270 -0.61 -0.47 -0.93
CA THR A 270 -1.55 0.09 0.05
C THR A 270 -2.70 -0.84 0.42
N LEU A 271 -2.66 -2.12 0.01
CA LEU A 271 -3.78 -3.07 0.14
C LEU A 271 -4.39 -3.12 1.54
N LYS A 272 -3.57 -3.23 2.61
CA LYS A 272 -4.07 -3.35 3.98
C LYS A 272 -4.89 -2.13 4.41
N GLY A 273 -4.41 -0.93 4.07
CA GLY A 273 -5.13 0.32 4.30
C GLY A 273 -6.44 0.35 3.51
N ASN A 274 -6.38 0.05 2.22
CA ASN A 274 -7.54 0.08 1.34
C ASN A 274 -8.62 -0.92 1.78
N VAL A 275 -8.26 -2.14 2.16
CA VAL A 275 -9.21 -3.15 2.65
C VAL A 275 -9.89 -2.69 3.94
N ASN A 276 -9.13 -2.08 4.87
CA ASN A 276 -9.69 -1.54 6.11
C ASN A 276 -10.62 -0.35 5.85
N TRP A 277 -10.28 0.52 4.90
CA TRP A 277 -11.14 1.63 4.46
C TRP A 277 -12.39 1.12 3.76
N MET A 278 -12.27 0.11 2.91
CA MET A 278 -13.41 -0.50 2.23
C MET A 278 -14.43 -1.07 3.22
N ARG A 279 -14.00 -1.70 4.32
CA ARG A 279 -14.91 -2.10 5.41
C ARG A 279 -15.70 -0.92 5.99
N SER A 280 -15.09 0.26 6.04
CA SER A 280 -15.74 1.48 6.53
C SER A 280 -16.64 2.13 5.47
N HIS A 281 -16.24 2.06 4.20
CA HIS A 281 -17.02 2.55 3.06
C HIS A 281 -18.27 1.69 2.84
N GLU A 282 -18.17 0.37 2.98
CA GLU A 282 -19.27 -0.59 2.83
C GLU A 282 -20.50 -0.26 3.69
N ILE A 283 -20.33 0.34 4.87
CA ILE A 283 -21.46 0.71 5.74
C ILE A 283 -22.34 1.80 5.11
N ARG A 284 -21.72 2.74 4.39
CA ARG A 284 -22.42 3.87 3.74
C ARG A 284 -22.68 3.65 2.26
N MET A 285 -22.26 2.51 1.71
CA MET A 285 -22.56 2.16 0.32
C MET A 285 -24.04 1.85 0.18
N SER A 286 -24.74 2.79 -0.43
CA SER A 286 -26.07 2.62 -0.98
C SER A 286 -26.03 3.05 -2.45
N SER A 287 -26.74 2.36 -3.32
CA SER A 287 -26.91 2.84 -4.69
C SER A 287 -28.29 2.46 -5.13
N ASP A 288 -28.98 3.40 -5.79
CA ASP A 288 -30.27 3.15 -6.42
C ASP A 288 -30.17 1.98 -7.41
N ALA A 289 -28.98 1.73 -7.97
CA ALA A 289 -28.73 0.62 -8.89
C ALA A 289 -28.86 -0.78 -8.25
N PHE A 290 -28.67 -0.89 -6.93
CA PHE A 290 -28.77 -2.18 -6.22
C PHE A 290 -30.05 -2.30 -5.37
N GLY A 291 -30.74 -1.18 -5.10
CA GLY A 291 -31.98 -1.15 -4.31
C GLY A 291 -31.85 -1.88 -2.97
N ASP A 292 -32.87 -2.69 -2.63
CA ASP A 292 -32.92 -3.47 -1.39
C ASP A 292 -31.87 -4.62 -1.32
N LEU A 293 -31.19 -4.93 -2.43
CA LEU A 293 -30.20 -6.00 -2.53
C LEU A 293 -28.77 -5.54 -2.19
N ALA A 294 -28.59 -4.28 -1.76
CA ALA A 294 -27.29 -3.73 -1.38
C ALA A 294 -26.60 -4.47 -0.22
N GLU A 295 -27.34 -5.17 0.64
CA GLU A 295 -26.74 -6.00 1.70
C GLU A 295 -26.24 -7.36 1.21
N GLU A 296 -26.70 -7.82 0.03
CA GLU A 296 -26.26 -9.10 -0.54
C GLU A 296 -24.89 -9.01 -1.22
N ILE A 297 -24.47 -7.81 -1.60
CA ILE A 297 -23.15 -7.58 -2.21
C ILE A 297 -22.01 -7.50 -1.19
N LYS A 298 -22.34 -7.27 0.09
CA LYS A 298 -21.38 -7.12 1.20
C LYS A 298 -21.01 -8.48 1.82
N PRO A 299 -19.74 -8.70 2.22
CA PRO A 299 -18.58 -7.81 2.06
C PRO A 299 -18.12 -7.74 0.60
N ILE A 300 -17.64 -6.60 0.10
CA ILE A 300 -17.24 -6.44 -1.31
C ILE A 300 -15.97 -7.22 -1.59
N ILE A 301 -15.00 -7.15 -0.68
CA ILE A 301 -13.72 -7.87 -0.78
C ILE A 301 -13.83 -9.16 0.06
N PRO A 302 -13.92 -10.34 -0.58
CA PRO A 302 -13.89 -11.60 0.15
C PRO A 302 -12.58 -11.80 0.91
N HIS A 303 -12.62 -12.60 1.97
CA HIS A 303 -11.41 -12.97 2.70
C HIS A 303 -10.50 -13.85 1.83
N GLY A 304 -9.19 -13.61 1.88
CA GLY A 304 -8.18 -14.43 1.18
C GLY A 304 -7.99 -14.12 -0.31
N THR A 305 -8.55 -13.02 -0.83
CA THR A 305 -8.28 -12.56 -2.19
C THR A 305 -6.87 -11.97 -2.32
N SER A 306 -6.25 -12.13 -3.49
CA SER A 306 -5.04 -11.40 -3.83
C SER A 306 -5.30 -9.89 -3.90
N ASP A 307 -4.23 -9.10 -3.88
CA ASP A 307 -4.25 -7.65 -4.07
C ASP A 307 -5.05 -7.20 -5.30
N SER A 308 -4.82 -7.88 -6.41
CA SER A 308 -5.40 -7.64 -7.72
C SER A 308 -6.86 -8.08 -7.77
N GLY A 309 -7.21 -9.17 -7.08
CA GLY A 309 -8.60 -9.62 -6.95
C GLY A 309 -9.42 -8.70 -6.04
N ALA A 310 -8.80 -8.10 -5.02
CA ALA A 310 -9.43 -7.08 -4.19
C ALA A 310 -9.69 -5.80 -4.99
N LEU A 311 -8.74 -5.37 -5.83
CA LEU A 311 -8.93 -4.23 -6.75
C LEU A 311 -10.06 -4.52 -7.73
N ASP A 312 -10.15 -5.74 -8.28
CA ASP A 312 -11.21 -6.14 -9.22
C ASP A 312 -12.59 -6.07 -8.59
N ALA A 313 -12.72 -6.55 -7.35
CA ALA A 313 -13.99 -6.52 -6.63
C ALA A 313 -14.49 -5.10 -6.41
N VAL A 314 -13.60 -4.16 -6.05
CA VAL A 314 -13.98 -2.75 -5.85
C VAL A 314 -14.27 -2.07 -7.19
N PHE A 315 -13.43 -2.32 -8.20
CA PHE A 315 -13.63 -1.78 -9.56
C PHE A 315 -14.99 -2.22 -10.12
N GLU A 316 -15.34 -3.50 -9.96
CA GLU A 316 -16.60 -4.06 -10.43
C GLU A 316 -17.81 -3.42 -9.75
N VAL A 317 -17.76 -3.17 -8.43
CA VAL A 317 -18.85 -2.48 -7.73
C VAL A 317 -19.05 -1.06 -8.27
N LEU A 318 -17.96 -0.31 -8.50
CA LEU A 318 -18.05 1.05 -9.06
C LEU A 318 -18.71 1.05 -10.44
N VAL A 319 -18.32 0.09 -11.29
CA VAL A 319 -18.88 -0.04 -12.64
C VAL A 319 -20.34 -0.48 -12.60
N ARG A 320 -20.67 -1.48 -11.80
CA ARG A 320 -22.05 -1.98 -11.66
C ARG A 320 -22.98 -0.94 -11.04
N ALA A 321 -22.45 -0.04 -10.20
CA ALA A 321 -23.19 1.11 -9.68
C ALA A 321 -23.46 2.20 -10.73
N GLY A 322 -22.82 2.16 -11.91
CA GLY A 322 -23.09 3.07 -13.04
C GLY A 322 -21.89 3.86 -13.55
N ARG A 323 -20.71 3.74 -12.92
CA ARG A 323 -19.51 4.45 -13.40
C ARG A 323 -18.90 3.75 -14.62
N SER A 324 -18.30 4.51 -15.52
CA SER A 324 -17.55 3.93 -16.65
C SER A 324 -16.20 3.35 -16.18
N ALA A 325 -15.66 2.37 -16.91
CA ALA A 325 -14.34 1.83 -16.62
C ALA A 325 -13.23 2.91 -16.55
N PRO A 326 -13.17 3.91 -17.46
CA PRO A 326 -12.24 5.02 -17.33
C PRO A 326 -12.41 5.84 -16.04
N MET A 327 -13.66 6.11 -15.61
CA MET A 327 -13.92 6.84 -14.37
C MET A 327 -13.52 6.01 -13.13
N ALA A 328 -13.83 4.71 -13.12
CA ALA A 328 -13.42 3.80 -12.04
C ALA A 328 -11.89 3.73 -11.90
N LYS A 329 -11.15 3.71 -13.03
CA LYS A 329 -9.68 3.84 -13.03
C LYS A 329 -9.25 5.15 -12.38
N THR A 330 -9.83 6.28 -12.79
CA THR A 330 -9.48 7.61 -12.28
C THR A 330 -9.75 7.77 -10.79
N ILE A 331 -10.78 7.12 -10.26
CA ILE A 331 -11.11 7.13 -8.82
C ILE A 331 -10.13 6.27 -8.02
N LEU A 332 -9.89 5.03 -8.45
CA LEU A 332 -9.07 4.08 -7.70
C LEU A 332 -7.56 4.33 -7.88
N VAL A 333 -7.13 4.66 -9.09
CA VAL A 333 -5.72 4.86 -9.47
C VAL A 333 -5.57 6.22 -10.20
N PRO A 334 -5.75 7.33 -9.46
CA PRO A 334 -5.64 8.69 -10.01
C PRO A 334 -4.20 9.04 -10.38
N GLU A 335 -4.06 9.98 -11.32
CA GLU A 335 -2.78 10.63 -11.61
C GLU A 335 -2.33 11.52 -10.44
N ALA A 336 -1.02 11.80 -10.37
CA ALA A 336 -0.49 12.77 -9.43
C ALA A 336 -0.88 14.20 -9.83
N TRP A 337 -1.76 14.84 -9.05
CA TRP A 337 -2.28 16.18 -9.36
C TRP A 337 -1.89 17.25 -8.33
N SER A 338 -1.77 16.89 -7.04
CA SER A 338 -1.78 17.86 -5.93
C SER A 338 -0.70 18.95 -5.97
N LYS A 339 0.46 18.66 -6.58
CA LYS A 339 1.59 19.60 -6.73
C LYS A 339 1.86 19.96 -8.20
N MET A 340 0.99 19.53 -9.11
CA MET A 340 1.07 19.76 -10.56
C MET A 340 -0.14 20.56 -11.06
N THR A 341 -0.94 21.14 -10.17
CA THR A 341 -2.16 21.89 -10.49
C THR A 341 -1.90 23.01 -11.51
N ASP A 342 -0.73 23.65 -11.48
CA ASP A 342 -0.36 24.73 -12.42
C ASP A 342 0.05 24.20 -13.81
N GLU A 343 0.42 22.92 -13.91
CA GLU A 343 0.87 22.26 -15.14
C GLU A 343 -0.28 21.49 -15.84
N MET A 344 -1.47 21.42 -15.23
CA MET A 344 -2.62 20.69 -15.75
C MET A 344 -3.86 21.58 -15.95
N PRO A 345 -4.77 21.22 -16.87
CA PRO A 345 -6.05 21.91 -16.98
C PRO A 345 -6.82 21.93 -15.66
N LYS A 346 -7.37 23.08 -15.30
CA LYS A 346 -8.10 23.27 -14.04
C LYS A 346 -9.25 22.26 -13.86
N ALA A 347 -9.98 21.97 -14.94
CA ALA A 347 -11.06 20.98 -14.92
C ALA A 347 -10.59 19.58 -14.49
N TRP A 348 -9.37 19.19 -14.88
CA TRP A 348 -8.79 17.90 -14.47
C TRP A 348 -8.41 17.93 -12.98
N ALA A 349 -7.79 19.02 -12.53
CA ALA A 349 -7.46 19.20 -11.11
C ALA A 349 -8.72 19.15 -10.23
N ASP A 350 -9.82 19.78 -10.66
CA ASP A 350 -11.10 19.76 -9.96
C ASP A 350 -11.70 18.34 -9.90
N MET A 351 -11.68 17.61 -11.03
CA MET A 351 -12.09 16.20 -11.08
C MET A 351 -11.24 15.32 -10.13
N TYR A 352 -9.92 15.46 -10.16
CA TYR A 352 -9.05 14.68 -9.28
C TYR A 352 -9.21 15.05 -7.80
N ALA A 353 -9.46 16.32 -7.49
CA ALA A 353 -9.78 16.77 -6.13
C ALA A 353 -11.05 16.09 -5.61
N TYR A 354 -12.07 15.97 -6.46
CA TYR A 354 -13.29 15.20 -6.16
C TYR A 354 -13.01 13.71 -5.98
N CYS A 355 -12.33 13.04 -6.93
CA CYS A 355 -12.01 11.62 -6.84
C CYS A 355 -11.26 11.26 -5.54
N ASN A 356 -10.25 12.05 -5.18
CA ASN A 356 -9.45 11.83 -3.96
C ASN A 356 -10.19 12.20 -2.66
N SER A 357 -11.32 12.89 -2.76
CA SER A 357 -12.19 13.14 -1.61
C SER A 357 -13.07 11.93 -1.31
N ILE A 358 -13.45 11.17 -2.35
CA ILE A 358 -14.32 10.00 -2.24
C ILE A 358 -13.55 8.75 -1.83
N MET A 359 -12.44 8.47 -2.52
CA MET A 359 -11.72 7.20 -2.40
C MET A 359 -10.24 7.46 -2.18
N GLU A 360 -9.64 6.71 -1.27
CA GLU A 360 -8.21 6.68 -1.10
C GLU A 360 -7.53 5.93 -2.27
N PRO A 361 -6.42 6.45 -2.84
CA PRO A 361 -5.75 5.79 -3.95
C PRO A 361 -5.26 4.38 -3.63
N TRP A 362 -5.50 3.45 -4.55
CA TRP A 362 -4.90 2.12 -4.58
C TRP A 362 -3.54 2.23 -5.26
N ASP A 363 -2.51 2.48 -4.44
CA ASP A 363 -1.16 2.81 -4.89
C ASP A 363 -0.29 1.56 -5.01
N GLY A 364 0.80 1.72 -5.75
CA GLY A 364 1.74 0.67 -6.11
C GLY A 364 1.96 0.58 -7.62
N PRO A 365 2.99 -0.16 -8.09
CA PRO A 365 3.19 -0.37 -9.51
C PRO A 365 1.96 -1.04 -10.11
N ALA A 366 1.38 -0.46 -11.15
CA ALA A 366 0.20 -1.04 -11.80
C ALA A 366 0.16 -0.67 -13.28
N ALA A 367 0.25 -1.68 -14.14
CA ALA A 367 -0.25 -1.62 -15.50
C ALA A 367 -1.56 -2.40 -15.55
N LEU A 368 -2.64 -1.72 -15.93
CA LEU A 368 -4.00 -2.24 -15.90
C LEU A 368 -4.56 -2.34 -17.31
N ALA A 369 -5.12 -3.51 -17.64
CA ALA A 369 -6.01 -3.68 -18.78
C ALA A 369 -7.41 -3.94 -18.23
N MET A 370 -8.38 -3.10 -18.59
CA MET A 370 -9.69 -3.04 -17.94
C MET A 370 -10.81 -2.98 -18.98
N THR A 371 -12.00 -3.48 -18.59
CA THR A 371 -13.22 -3.40 -19.39
C THR A 371 -14.47 -3.37 -18.50
N ASP A 372 -15.47 -2.59 -18.89
CA ASP A 372 -16.84 -2.64 -18.35
C ASP A 372 -17.81 -3.37 -19.31
N GLY A 373 -17.29 -3.93 -20.39
CA GLY A 373 -18.02 -4.55 -21.48
C GLY A 373 -18.40 -3.61 -22.63
N ARG A 374 -18.29 -2.28 -22.46
CA ARG A 374 -18.43 -1.27 -23.53
C ARG A 374 -17.09 -0.60 -23.81
N TRP A 375 -16.44 -0.12 -22.76
CA TRP A 375 -15.12 0.48 -22.79
C TRP A 375 -14.06 -0.60 -22.60
N VAL A 376 -12.97 -0.47 -23.35
CA VAL A 376 -11.73 -1.21 -23.11
C VAL A 376 -10.63 -0.19 -22.91
N CYS A 377 -9.95 -0.24 -21.76
CA CYS A 377 -8.94 0.75 -21.43
C CYS A 377 -7.65 0.13 -20.88
N GLY A 378 -6.53 0.73 -21.29
CA GLY A 378 -5.22 0.52 -20.70
C GLY A 378 -4.87 1.71 -19.81
N GLY A 379 -4.36 1.47 -18.62
CA GLY A 379 -3.99 2.55 -17.68
C GLY A 379 -2.75 2.22 -16.87
N LEU A 380 -2.01 3.25 -16.49
CA LEU A 380 -0.88 3.15 -15.57
C LEU A 380 -1.16 3.77 -14.20
N ASP A 381 -0.41 3.29 -13.22
CA ASP A 381 -0.25 3.91 -11.92
C ASP A 381 0.35 5.32 -12.03
N ARG A 382 0.19 6.08 -10.96
CA ARG A 382 0.58 7.49 -10.87
C ARG A 382 2.06 7.79 -11.11
N ASN A 383 2.92 6.80 -10.93
CA ASN A 383 4.38 6.91 -11.09
C ASN A 383 4.86 6.24 -12.38
N GLY A 384 3.99 5.51 -13.10
CA GLY A 384 4.34 4.80 -14.34
C GLY A 384 5.37 3.70 -14.11
N LEU A 385 5.27 2.95 -13.01
CA LEU A 385 6.29 2.00 -12.57
C LEU A 385 6.32 0.71 -13.40
N ARG A 386 5.31 0.49 -14.26
CA ARG A 386 5.20 -0.67 -15.15
C ARG A 386 5.07 -0.22 -16.61
N PRO A 387 5.65 -0.96 -17.56
CA PRO A 387 5.57 -0.61 -18.97
C PRO A 387 4.19 -0.95 -19.53
N LEU A 388 3.63 -0.04 -20.32
CA LEU A 388 2.53 -0.34 -21.24
C LEU A 388 2.78 0.36 -22.58
N ARG A 389 3.11 -0.43 -23.60
CA ARG A 389 3.31 0.00 -24.99
C ARG A 389 2.07 -0.29 -25.79
N TYR A 390 1.77 0.53 -26.79
CA TYR A 390 0.64 0.29 -27.68
C TYR A 390 0.99 0.54 -29.15
N VAL A 391 0.23 -0.12 -30.01
CA VAL A 391 0.27 0.02 -31.47
C VAL A 391 -1.16 0.19 -31.96
N VAL A 392 -1.39 1.24 -32.75
CA VAL A 392 -2.63 1.45 -33.48
C VAL A 392 -2.40 1.04 -34.93
N THR A 393 -3.26 0.19 -35.48
CA THR A 393 -3.15 -0.29 -36.86
C THR A 393 -4.08 0.46 -37.81
N ARG A 394 -3.76 0.49 -39.11
CA ARG A 394 -4.63 1.03 -40.15
C ARG A 394 -5.86 0.15 -40.36
N SER A 395 -5.72 -1.14 -40.06
CA SER A 395 -6.82 -2.10 -39.94
C SER A 395 -7.80 -1.83 -38.79
N GLY A 396 -7.59 -0.79 -37.98
CA GLY A 396 -8.54 -0.36 -36.95
C GLY A 396 -8.43 -1.14 -35.64
N LEU A 397 -7.25 -1.67 -35.29
CA LEU A 397 -7.00 -2.34 -34.03
C LEU A 397 -6.12 -1.48 -33.11
N LEU A 398 -6.45 -1.49 -31.82
CA LEU A 398 -5.54 -1.08 -30.75
C LEU A 398 -4.98 -2.33 -30.08
N ILE A 399 -3.66 -2.48 -30.13
CA ILE A 399 -2.92 -3.54 -29.45
C ILE A 399 -2.07 -2.89 -28.37
N ALA A 400 -2.34 -3.16 -27.11
CA ALA A 400 -1.54 -2.66 -25.99
C ALA A 400 -1.01 -3.80 -25.13
N GLY A 401 0.16 -3.61 -24.54
CA GLY A 401 0.88 -4.69 -23.89
C GLY A 401 2.06 -4.25 -23.07
N SER A 402 2.51 -5.14 -22.20
CA SER A 402 3.71 -4.91 -21.39
C SER A 402 4.99 -4.77 -22.23
N GLU A 403 4.99 -5.33 -23.45
CA GLU A 403 6.07 -5.22 -24.43
C GLU A 403 5.52 -4.88 -25.82
N ALA A 404 6.32 -4.20 -26.63
CA ALA A 404 5.89 -3.79 -27.98
C ALA A 404 5.87 -4.94 -29.00
N GLY A 405 6.67 -6.00 -28.78
CA GLY A 405 6.88 -7.10 -29.73
C GLY A 405 5.97 -8.31 -29.53
N MET A 406 4.91 -8.21 -28.72
CA MET A 406 4.09 -9.37 -28.34
C MET A 406 3.23 -9.90 -29.49
N VAL A 407 2.74 -9.00 -30.35
CA VAL A 407 1.93 -9.36 -31.51
C VAL A 407 2.69 -8.92 -32.76
N PRO A 408 3.00 -9.83 -33.70
CA PRO A 408 3.58 -9.44 -34.97
C PRO A 408 2.55 -8.62 -35.76
N VAL A 409 2.96 -7.42 -36.16
CA VAL A 409 2.18 -6.49 -37.00
C VAL A 409 3.10 -6.05 -38.12
N GLU A 410 2.61 -6.12 -39.36
CA GLU A 410 3.32 -5.61 -40.53
C GLU A 410 3.55 -4.10 -40.38
N ASP A 411 4.78 -3.62 -40.57
CA ASP A 411 5.11 -2.21 -40.37
C ASP A 411 4.30 -1.27 -41.30
N ALA A 412 3.83 -1.77 -42.45
CA ALA A 412 2.94 -1.03 -43.36
C ALA A 412 1.54 -0.79 -42.77
N ASP A 413 1.05 -1.68 -41.90
CA ASP A 413 -0.24 -1.57 -41.22
C ASP A 413 -0.16 -0.76 -39.92
N VAL A 414 1.04 -0.34 -39.49
CA VAL A 414 1.20 0.51 -38.30
C VAL A 414 0.78 1.94 -38.64
N LEU A 415 -0.18 2.47 -37.89
CA LEU A 415 -0.54 3.89 -37.91
C LEU A 415 0.25 4.67 -36.85
N GLU A 416 0.31 4.14 -35.62
CA GLU A 416 0.96 4.77 -34.48
C GLU A 416 1.61 3.72 -33.58
N LYS A 417 2.79 4.03 -33.01
CA LYS A 417 3.40 3.28 -31.90
C LYS A 417 3.63 4.25 -30.74
N GLY A 418 3.11 3.93 -29.57
CA GLY A 418 3.20 4.79 -28.39
C GLY A 418 3.49 4.02 -27.10
N ALA A 419 3.55 4.78 -26.01
CA ALA A 419 3.74 4.27 -24.66
C ALA A 419 2.94 5.13 -23.69
N LEU A 420 2.34 4.52 -22.68
CA LEU A 420 1.73 5.27 -21.58
C LEU A 420 2.81 5.73 -20.60
N GLY A 421 2.70 6.98 -20.17
CA GLY A 421 3.46 7.58 -19.08
C GLY A 421 2.72 7.50 -17.75
N PRO A 422 3.29 8.11 -16.69
CA PRO A 422 2.72 8.10 -15.34
C PRO A 422 1.28 8.63 -15.31
N GLY A 423 0.36 7.89 -14.70
CA GLY A 423 -1.05 8.24 -14.56
C GLY A 423 -1.88 8.22 -15.85
N GLN A 424 -1.25 8.01 -17.01
CA GLN A 424 -1.93 8.09 -18.30
C GLN A 424 -2.84 6.89 -18.57
N MET A 425 -3.78 7.09 -19.48
CA MET A 425 -4.65 6.03 -19.97
C MET A 425 -4.97 6.17 -21.47
N ILE A 426 -5.35 5.05 -22.08
CA ILE A 426 -5.87 4.97 -23.45
C ILE A 426 -7.14 4.13 -23.41
N ALA A 427 -8.18 4.56 -24.11
CA ALA A 427 -9.49 3.92 -24.04
C ALA A 427 -10.16 3.84 -25.41
N VAL A 428 -10.89 2.76 -25.66
CA VAL A 428 -11.77 2.60 -26.82
C VAL A 428 -13.19 2.46 -26.32
N ASP A 429 -14.09 3.30 -26.84
CA ASP A 429 -15.53 3.10 -26.70
C ASP A 429 -16.02 2.25 -27.86
N MET A 430 -16.32 0.98 -27.62
CA MET A 430 -16.77 0.07 -28.66
C MET A 430 -18.18 0.39 -29.17
N ALA A 431 -18.98 1.14 -28.41
CA ALA A 431 -20.32 1.54 -28.85
C ALA A 431 -20.27 2.75 -29.81
N GLU A 432 -19.34 3.68 -29.58
CA GLU A 432 -19.13 4.84 -30.45
C GLU A 432 -18.13 4.54 -31.59
N GLY A 433 -17.36 3.47 -31.49
CA GLY A 433 -16.36 3.09 -32.48
C GLY A 433 -15.16 4.03 -32.49
N ARG A 434 -14.76 4.57 -31.32
CA ARG A 434 -13.77 5.65 -31.22
C ARG A 434 -12.66 5.35 -30.21
N LEU A 435 -11.43 5.61 -30.64
CA LEU A 435 -10.23 5.65 -29.80
C LEU A 435 -10.12 7.03 -29.12
N PHE A 436 -9.84 7.02 -27.82
CA PHE A 436 -9.54 8.20 -27.02
C PHE A 436 -8.11 8.09 -26.46
N HIS A 437 -7.29 9.09 -26.76
CA HIS A 437 -6.01 9.26 -26.11
C HIS A 437 -6.16 9.93 -24.73
N ASP A 438 -5.08 9.97 -23.97
CA ASP A 438 -5.06 10.39 -22.56
C ASP A 438 -5.72 11.76 -22.30
N ALA A 439 -5.36 12.79 -23.07
CA ALA A 439 -5.93 14.12 -22.88
C ALA A 439 -7.44 14.15 -23.23
N GLU A 440 -7.83 13.50 -24.34
CA GLU A 440 -9.22 13.50 -24.81
C GLU A 440 -10.15 12.77 -23.84
N ILE A 441 -9.71 11.63 -23.27
CA ILE A 441 -10.50 10.90 -22.29
C ILE A 441 -10.61 11.68 -20.98
N LYS A 442 -9.52 12.33 -20.52
CA LYS A 442 -9.55 13.18 -19.32
C LYS A 442 -10.45 14.40 -19.50
N ASP A 443 -10.41 15.04 -20.67
CA ASP A 443 -11.32 16.15 -21.00
C ASP A 443 -12.78 15.70 -20.97
N ARG A 444 -13.09 14.53 -21.56
CA ARG A 444 -14.43 13.96 -21.53
C ARG A 444 -14.90 13.63 -20.11
N LEU A 445 -14.02 13.03 -19.30
CA LEU A 445 -14.34 12.69 -17.91
C LEU A 445 -14.53 13.95 -17.07
N ALA A 446 -13.66 14.96 -17.20
CA ALA A 446 -13.76 16.22 -16.47
C ALA A 446 -15.01 17.04 -16.88
N ALA A 447 -15.48 16.90 -18.13
CA ALA A 447 -16.70 17.53 -18.62
C ALA A 447 -17.98 16.77 -18.27
N SER A 448 -17.89 15.54 -17.72
CA SER A 448 -19.07 14.72 -17.44
C SER A 448 -19.96 15.30 -16.34
N LEU A 449 -19.36 15.98 -15.36
CA LEU A 449 -20.03 16.56 -14.20
C LEU A 449 -19.40 17.93 -13.86
N PRO A 450 -20.13 18.84 -13.19
CA PRO A 450 -19.63 20.17 -12.85
C PRO A 450 -18.69 20.15 -11.63
N PHE A 451 -17.56 19.43 -11.73
CA PHE A 451 -16.61 19.25 -10.62
C PHE A 451 -16.09 20.58 -10.08
N GLY A 452 -15.86 21.57 -10.94
CA GLY A 452 -15.36 22.90 -10.53
C GLY A 452 -16.35 23.72 -9.68
N GLU A 453 -17.65 23.42 -9.76
CA GLU A 453 -18.64 24.01 -8.85
C GLU A 453 -18.64 23.27 -7.51
N TRP A 454 -18.46 21.95 -7.54
CA TRP A 454 -18.46 21.12 -6.34
C TRP A 454 -17.22 21.37 -5.49
N THR A 455 -16.04 21.52 -6.10
CA THR A 455 -14.77 21.76 -5.37
C THR A 455 -14.74 23.08 -4.63
N GLN A 456 -15.57 24.07 -4.99
CA GLN A 456 -15.68 25.35 -4.26
C GLN A 456 -16.23 25.19 -2.84
N LYS A 457 -16.92 24.09 -2.55
CA LYS A 457 -17.44 23.78 -1.21
C LYS A 457 -16.37 23.25 -0.25
N VAL A 458 -15.17 22.93 -0.76
CA VAL A 458 -14.05 22.44 0.03
C VAL A 458 -13.48 23.60 0.85
N VAL A 459 -13.46 23.45 2.17
CA VAL A 459 -12.89 24.44 3.08
C VAL A 459 -11.43 24.11 3.35
N ASP A 460 -10.52 24.98 2.91
CA ASP A 460 -9.09 24.89 3.18
C ASP A 460 -8.77 25.47 4.56
N LEU A 461 -8.50 24.61 5.54
CA LEU A 461 -8.15 25.03 6.89
C LEU A 461 -6.76 25.70 6.94
N ASN A 462 -5.85 25.38 6.02
CA ASN A 462 -4.49 25.92 6.07
C ASN A 462 -4.47 27.45 5.90
N ALA A 463 -5.45 28.03 5.20
CA ALA A 463 -5.61 29.47 5.06
C ALA A 463 -5.92 30.16 6.40
N LEU A 464 -6.65 29.48 7.28
CA LEU A 464 -7.00 29.96 8.62
C LEU A 464 -5.85 29.78 9.63
N LEU A 465 -5.02 28.74 9.44
CA LEU A 465 -3.96 28.36 10.36
C LEU A 465 -2.63 29.10 10.14
N ARG A 466 -2.42 29.73 8.98
CA ARG A 466 -1.11 30.24 8.54
C ARG A 466 -0.47 31.28 9.47
N ASP A 467 -1.29 32.18 10.01
CA ASP A 467 -0.83 33.38 10.74
C ASP A 467 -1.24 33.35 12.22
N VAL A 468 -1.50 32.16 12.77
CA VAL A 468 -1.88 32.00 14.18
C VAL A 468 -0.61 32.07 15.05
N PRO A 469 -0.56 32.95 16.07
CA PRO A 469 0.57 33.04 16.99
C PRO A 469 0.61 31.80 17.88
N GLU A 470 1.80 31.20 18.04
CA GLU A 470 1.97 29.99 18.82
C GLU A 470 2.32 30.29 20.28
N GLU A 471 1.69 29.56 21.20
CA GLU A 471 1.92 29.71 22.64
C GLU A 471 2.29 28.37 23.30
N ALA A 472 3.09 28.44 24.36
CA ALA A 472 3.45 27.28 25.17
C ALA A 472 2.40 27.05 26.26
N MET A 473 1.96 25.81 26.43
CA MET A 473 0.96 25.44 27.43
C MET A 473 1.58 25.25 28.82
N PHE A 474 2.75 24.62 28.88
CA PHE A 474 3.46 24.35 30.12
C PHE A 474 4.89 24.91 30.09
N THR A 475 5.34 25.48 31.20
CA THR A 475 6.70 26.03 31.35
C THR A 475 7.34 25.59 32.66
N GLY A 476 8.66 25.79 32.77
CA GLY A 476 9.41 25.58 34.01
C GLY A 476 9.34 24.14 34.55
N GLU A 477 9.00 24.00 35.84
CA GLU A 477 8.96 22.69 36.51
C GLU A 477 7.84 21.79 35.98
N ALA A 478 6.67 22.36 35.66
CA ALA A 478 5.52 21.63 35.14
C ALA A 478 5.82 20.94 33.80
N LEU A 479 6.58 21.62 32.92
CA LEU A 479 7.07 21.06 31.66
C LEU A 479 8.03 19.90 31.91
N ARG A 480 9.02 20.08 32.79
CA ARG A 480 10.03 19.04 33.05
C ARG A 480 9.41 17.77 33.64
N ARG A 481 8.44 17.91 34.57
CA ARG A 481 7.73 16.74 35.16
C ARG A 481 7.07 15.90 34.07
N ARG A 482 6.39 16.57 33.13
CA ARG A 482 5.73 15.93 31.99
C ARG A 482 6.71 15.32 30.99
N GLN A 483 7.83 15.99 30.71
CA GLN A 483 8.90 15.44 29.86
C GLN A 483 9.43 14.12 30.43
N ILE A 484 9.72 14.06 31.73
CA ILE A 484 10.20 12.83 32.38
C ILE A 484 9.11 11.76 32.36
N ALA A 485 7.85 12.12 32.64
CA ALA A 485 6.73 11.19 32.62
C ALA A 485 6.45 10.61 31.21
N ALA A 486 6.65 11.41 30.16
CA ALA A 486 6.60 10.99 28.75
C ALA A 486 7.86 10.21 28.30
N GLY A 487 8.88 10.10 29.16
CA GLY A 487 10.10 9.36 28.89
C GLY A 487 11.13 10.11 28.05
N TYR A 488 11.04 11.45 27.96
CA TYR A 488 12.02 12.27 27.24
C TYR A 488 13.38 12.21 27.92
N THR A 489 14.41 12.04 27.11
CA THR A 489 15.81 12.12 27.53
C THR A 489 16.45 13.40 27.04
N VAL A 490 17.52 13.84 27.71
CA VAL A 490 18.32 14.98 27.25
C VAL A 490 18.89 14.72 25.85
N GLU A 491 19.25 13.45 25.57
CA GLU A 491 19.68 13.04 24.24
C GLU A 491 18.55 13.25 23.21
N GLU A 492 17.33 12.76 23.43
CA GLU A 492 16.22 13.00 22.48
C GLU A 492 15.97 14.50 22.25
N ILE A 493 16.05 15.34 23.27
CA ILE A 493 15.85 16.78 23.13
C ILE A 493 16.99 17.44 22.33
N GLU A 494 18.25 17.17 22.67
CA GLU A 494 19.41 17.84 22.05
C GLU A 494 19.73 17.30 20.66
N GLN A 495 19.59 15.99 20.48
CA GLN A 495 20.03 15.29 19.29
C GLN A 495 18.88 15.14 18.28
N VAL A 496 17.64 14.91 18.72
CA VAL A 496 16.51 14.67 17.81
C VAL A 496 15.68 15.93 17.60
N LEU A 497 15.13 16.51 18.68
CA LEU A 497 14.19 17.63 18.58
C LEU A 497 14.86 18.94 18.14
N ALA A 498 16.01 19.28 18.71
CA ALA A 498 16.66 20.56 18.41
C ALA A 498 17.05 20.73 16.92
N PRO A 499 17.67 19.75 16.23
CA PRO A 499 17.97 19.90 14.80
C PRO A 499 16.72 20.05 13.93
N MET A 500 15.61 19.42 14.28
CA MET A 500 14.36 19.57 13.54
C MET A 500 13.77 20.99 13.70
N ALA A 501 13.90 21.59 14.88
CA ALA A 501 13.44 22.96 15.14
C ALA A 501 14.41 24.02 14.57
N GLU A 502 15.71 23.74 14.51
CA GLU A 502 16.75 24.67 14.03
C GLU A 502 16.92 24.64 12.50
N GLU A 503 17.05 23.45 11.92
CA GLU A 503 17.39 23.25 10.50
C GLU A 503 16.19 22.82 9.65
N GLY A 504 15.09 22.40 10.27
CA GLY A 504 13.94 21.83 9.56
C GLY A 504 14.22 20.46 8.93
N LYS A 505 15.20 19.71 9.47
CA LYS A 505 15.60 18.38 9.00
C LYS A 505 15.75 17.42 10.17
N GLU A 506 15.50 16.14 9.90
CA GLU A 506 15.79 15.07 10.86
C GLU A 506 17.30 14.95 11.12
N MET A 507 17.67 14.41 12.29
CA MET A 507 19.06 14.06 12.57
C MET A 507 19.61 13.08 11.52
N VAL A 508 20.84 13.35 11.07
CA VAL A 508 21.70 12.37 10.41
C VAL A 508 22.71 11.79 11.40
N ALA A 509 22.79 10.47 11.49
CA ALA A 509 23.74 9.74 12.34
C ALA A 509 24.46 8.64 11.54
N SER A 510 25.47 8.00 12.15
CA SER A 510 26.25 6.91 11.54
C SER A 510 26.45 5.74 12.51
N MET A 511 26.98 4.62 12.01
CA MET A 511 27.06 3.31 12.69
C MET A 511 25.71 2.58 12.81
N GLY A 512 25.75 1.29 13.15
CA GLY A 512 24.54 0.48 13.36
C GLY A 512 23.95 0.67 14.76
N ASP A 513 22.67 0.37 14.94
CA ASP A 513 22.00 0.32 16.25
C ASP A 513 22.58 -0.84 17.07
N ASP A 514 23.38 -0.51 18.08
CA ASP A 514 24.01 -1.46 18.99
C ASP A 514 23.26 -1.60 20.31
N THR A 515 22.09 -0.96 20.45
CA THR A 515 21.27 -1.06 21.66
C THR A 515 20.42 -2.33 21.68
N PRO A 516 20.04 -2.83 22.87
CA PRO A 516 19.11 -3.95 22.97
C PRO A 516 17.77 -3.61 22.32
N VAL A 517 17.16 -4.61 21.68
CA VAL A 517 15.76 -4.53 21.20
C VAL A 517 14.87 -4.11 22.37
N ALA A 518 13.84 -3.29 22.11
CA ALA A 518 13.03 -2.62 23.13
C ALA A 518 12.49 -3.54 24.24
N VAL A 519 12.13 -4.77 23.90
CA VAL A 519 11.65 -5.78 24.86
C VAL A 519 12.72 -6.22 25.88
N LEU A 520 14.00 -6.25 25.48
CA LEU A 520 15.15 -6.63 26.31
C LEU A 520 15.77 -5.44 27.03
N SER A 521 15.31 -4.21 26.74
CA SER A 521 15.81 -3.00 27.38
C SER A 521 15.42 -2.95 28.86
N ALA A 522 16.40 -2.67 29.71
CA ALA A 522 16.19 -2.37 31.13
C ALA A 522 15.65 -0.94 31.37
N GLN A 523 15.73 -0.05 30.36
CA GLN A 523 15.18 1.30 30.45
C GLN A 523 13.81 1.38 29.75
N TYR A 524 13.01 2.36 30.17
CA TYR A 524 11.74 2.67 29.51
C TYR A 524 11.98 2.98 28.03
N ARG A 525 11.13 2.40 27.18
CA ARG A 525 11.12 2.57 25.73
C ARG A 525 9.67 2.84 25.34
N PRO A 526 9.37 3.97 24.70
CA PRO A 526 8.04 4.27 24.20
C PRO A 526 7.53 3.17 23.28
N LEU A 527 6.20 3.08 23.14
CA LEU A 527 5.57 2.02 22.37
C LEU A 527 6.01 2.01 20.90
N SER A 528 6.34 3.17 20.32
CA SER A 528 6.87 3.29 18.94
C SER A 528 8.09 2.39 18.68
N HIS A 529 8.97 2.17 19.66
CA HIS A 529 10.19 1.37 19.48
C HIS A 529 9.93 -0.13 19.23
N TYR A 530 8.74 -0.62 19.55
CA TYR A 530 8.36 -2.00 19.28
C TYR A 530 7.87 -2.18 17.83
N PHE A 531 7.58 -1.08 17.13
CA PHE A 531 7.11 -1.07 15.75
C PHE A 531 8.30 -0.86 14.82
N ARG A 532 8.61 -1.84 13.99
CA ARG A 532 9.60 -1.69 12.93
C ARG A 532 8.89 -1.29 11.65
N GLN A 533 9.39 -0.26 10.99
CA GLN A 533 8.85 0.23 9.72
C GLN A 533 9.01 -0.85 8.64
N ASN A 534 7.93 -1.16 7.94
CA ASN A 534 8.01 -2.00 6.76
C ASN A 534 8.71 -1.24 5.62
N PHE A 535 9.33 -1.98 4.72
CA PHE A 535 9.95 -1.45 3.52
C PHE A 535 9.88 -2.51 2.43
N SER A 536 9.77 -2.07 1.18
CA SER A 536 9.66 -2.98 0.05
C SER A 536 11.03 -3.45 -0.42
N GLN A 537 11.10 -4.70 -0.84
CA GLN A 537 12.29 -5.30 -1.44
C GLN A 537 11.85 -6.21 -2.59
N VAL A 538 12.41 -6.00 -3.78
CA VAL A 538 12.18 -6.79 -5.00
C VAL A 538 10.75 -6.66 -5.59
N THR A 539 9.70 -6.87 -4.79
CA THR A 539 8.31 -6.96 -5.25
C THR A 539 7.81 -5.63 -5.82
N ASN A 540 8.05 -4.54 -5.11
CA ASN A 540 7.78 -3.18 -5.57
C ASN A 540 8.94 -2.22 -5.21
N PRO A 541 9.23 -1.19 -6.04
CA PRO A 541 10.29 -0.24 -5.77
C PRO A 541 9.89 0.80 -4.70
N PRO A 542 10.82 1.24 -3.85
CA PRO A 542 10.62 2.45 -3.05
C PRO A 542 10.68 3.71 -3.94
N ILE A 543 10.10 4.81 -3.46
CA ILE A 543 10.06 6.11 -4.15
C ILE A 543 11.14 7.06 -3.56
N ASP A 544 11.69 7.93 -4.40
CA ASP A 544 12.57 9.02 -3.94
C ASP A 544 11.73 10.22 -3.47
N SER A 545 11.54 10.35 -2.15
CA SER A 545 10.74 11.43 -1.58
C SER A 545 11.31 12.84 -1.79
N LEU A 546 12.58 12.96 -2.21
CA LEU A 546 13.23 14.24 -2.47
C LEU A 546 13.11 14.64 -3.95
N ARG A 547 13.49 13.74 -4.87
CA ARG A 547 13.50 14.00 -6.31
C ARG A 547 12.11 13.88 -6.93
N GLU A 548 11.32 12.93 -6.44
CA GLU A 548 9.97 12.64 -6.92
C GLU A 548 8.91 13.13 -5.92
N GLY A 549 9.28 14.02 -4.99
CA GLY A 549 8.37 14.54 -3.95
C GLY A 549 7.11 15.25 -4.48
N ARG A 550 7.06 15.59 -5.79
CA ARG A 550 5.88 16.14 -6.47
C ARG A 550 4.74 15.13 -6.59
N VAL A 551 5.05 13.84 -6.71
CA VAL A 551 4.00 12.81 -6.78
C VAL A 551 3.39 12.58 -5.40
N MET A 552 4.14 12.81 -4.31
CA MET A 552 3.70 12.47 -2.96
C MET A 552 2.82 13.56 -2.32
N SER A 553 1.90 13.16 -1.45
CA SER A 553 0.95 14.05 -0.78
C SER A 553 0.67 13.66 0.68
N LEU A 554 0.64 14.67 1.56
CA LEU A 554 0.25 14.56 2.97
C LEU A 554 -1.14 15.17 3.25
N LYS A 555 -1.90 15.49 2.20
CA LYS A 555 -3.23 16.08 2.33
C LYS A 555 -4.13 15.19 3.20
N THR A 556 -4.72 15.80 4.20
CA THR A 556 -5.60 15.16 5.18
C THR A 556 -6.98 15.79 5.08
N ARG A 557 -8.02 14.96 5.15
CA ARG A 557 -9.41 15.37 4.95
C ARG A 557 -10.26 14.99 6.16
N PHE A 558 -11.33 15.73 6.37
CA PHE A 558 -12.33 15.45 7.40
C PHE A 558 -13.73 15.39 6.78
N GLY A 559 -14.57 14.48 7.30
CA GLY A 559 -15.97 14.35 6.87
C GLY A 559 -16.16 13.78 5.45
N ASN A 560 -15.09 13.30 4.81
CA ASN A 560 -15.09 12.89 3.40
C ASN A 560 -15.57 11.44 3.16
N LEU A 561 -15.68 10.64 4.21
CA LEU A 561 -16.09 9.23 4.13
C LEU A 561 -17.62 9.12 3.95
N LYS A 562 -18.12 9.57 2.80
CA LYS A 562 -19.53 9.50 2.42
C LYS A 562 -19.78 8.26 1.56
N ASN A 563 -20.87 8.23 0.82
CA ASN A 563 -21.18 7.12 -0.06
C ASN A 563 -20.27 7.14 -1.29
N VAL A 564 -19.48 6.09 -1.50
CA VAL A 564 -18.56 5.97 -2.64
C VAL A 564 -19.28 5.78 -3.98
N LEU A 565 -20.49 5.22 -3.96
CA LEU A 565 -21.26 4.90 -5.17
C LEU A 565 -22.09 6.08 -5.67
N ASP A 566 -22.29 7.09 -4.83
CA ASP A 566 -23.02 8.30 -5.19
C ASP A 566 -22.15 9.26 -6.04
N GLU A 567 -22.82 10.10 -6.82
CA GLU A 567 -22.21 11.16 -7.62
C GLU A 567 -22.89 12.49 -7.31
N SER A 568 -22.53 13.10 -6.16
CA SER A 568 -23.22 14.28 -5.66
C SER A 568 -22.29 15.35 -5.10
N SER A 569 -22.73 16.62 -5.22
CA SER A 569 -22.02 17.77 -4.65
C SER A 569 -21.87 17.72 -3.13
N SER A 570 -22.64 16.87 -2.44
CA SER A 570 -22.52 16.70 -1.01
C SER A 570 -21.15 16.11 -0.63
N GLN A 571 -20.51 15.36 -1.52
CA GLN A 571 -19.21 14.71 -1.27
C GLN A 571 -18.05 15.70 -1.12
N THR A 572 -18.20 16.96 -1.53
CA THR A 572 -17.15 17.98 -1.46
C THR A 572 -17.29 18.96 -0.29
N GLU A 573 -18.33 18.81 0.54
CA GLU A 573 -18.47 19.54 1.81
C GLU A 573 -17.54 18.91 2.87
N ILE A 574 -16.25 19.20 2.74
CA ILE A 574 -15.16 18.63 3.52
C ILE A 574 -14.16 19.70 3.95
N LEU A 575 -13.46 19.42 5.05
CA LEU A 575 -12.34 20.23 5.52
C LEU A 575 -11.02 19.58 5.07
N VAL A 576 -10.05 20.39 4.64
CA VAL A 576 -8.76 19.89 4.14
C VAL A 576 -7.59 20.56 4.86
N LEU A 577 -6.58 19.75 5.20
CA LEU A 577 -5.25 20.15 5.69
C LEU A 577 -4.18 19.65 4.72
N GLU A 578 -3.07 20.38 4.57
CA GLU A 578 -1.95 19.95 3.72
C GLU A 578 -1.02 18.94 4.44
N SER A 579 -1.04 18.92 5.77
CA SER A 579 -0.26 18.01 6.61
C SER A 579 -1.13 17.44 7.75
N PRO A 580 -0.87 16.19 8.21
CA PRO A 580 -1.46 15.67 9.44
C PRO A 580 -0.87 16.31 10.72
N PHE A 581 0.21 17.09 10.61
CA PHE A 581 0.81 17.82 11.73
C PHE A 581 0.01 19.10 12.02
N VAL A 582 -0.33 19.32 13.28
CA VAL A 582 -0.99 20.56 13.74
C VAL A 582 -0.32 21.07 15.01
N ALA A 583 0.12 22.34 15.02
CA ALA A 583 0.69 22.99 16.20
C ALA A 583 -0.40 23.34 17.25
N ASN A 584 -0.03 23.81 18.45
CA ASN A 584 -0.98 23.97 19.56
C ASN A 584 -2.04 25.02 19.29
N ALA A 585 -1.64 26.22 18.84
CA ALA A 585 -2.59 27.28 18.54
C ALA A 585 -3.39 26.95 17.27
N GLU A 586 -2.72 26.37 16.25
CA GLU A 586 -3.39 25.82 15.07
C GLU A 586 -4.47 24.79 15.44
N PHE A 587 -4.22 23.93 16.44
CA PHE A 587 -5.17 22.93 16.91
C PHE A 587 -6.39 23.56 17.59
N GLY A 588 -6.20 24.66 18.33
CA GLY A 588 -7.30 25.44 18.91
C GLY A 588 -8.24 25.98 17.83
N VAL A 589 -7.70 26.64 16.81
CA VAL A 589 -8.49 27.17 15.67
C VAL A 589 -9.19 26.06 14.89
N MET A 590 -8.53 24.90 14.74
CA MET A 590 -9.14 23.72 14.14
C MET A 590 -10.34 23.23 14.96
N MET A 591 -10.24 23.19 16.29
CA MET A 591 -11.37 22.81 17.17
C MET A 591 -12.53 23.80 17.08
N GLU A 592 -12.24 25.11 17.03
CA GLU A 592 -13.27 26.14 16.84
C GLU A 592 -14.01 25.96 15.50
N SER A 593 -13.28 25.60 14.45
CA SER A 593 -13.85 25.34 13.12
C SER A 593 -14.75 24.11 13.09
N PHE A 594 -14.51 23.12 13.95
CA PHE A 594 -15.37 21.93 14.08
C PHE A 594 -16.63 22.19 14.93
N GLY A 595 -16.63 23.21 15.79
CA GLY A 595 -17.77 23.59 16.63
C GLY A 595 -18.22 22.48 17.59
N ASP A 596 -19.54 22.35 17.76
CA ASP A 596 -20.16 21.42 18.73
C ASP A 596 -20.05 19.93 18.34
N GLN A 597 -19.48 19.62 17.17
CA GLN A 597 -19.34 18.24 16.68
C GLN A 597 -18.08 17.53 17.20
N VAL A 598 -17.30 18.18 18.08
CA VAL A 598 -16.09 17.64 18.68
C VAL A 598 -16.39 17.03 20.03
N THR A 599 -15.84 15.84 20.29
CA THR A 599 -15.79 15.26 21.64
C THR A 599 -14.35 14.95 22.04
N VAL A 600 -13.96 15.44 23.21
CA VAL A 600 -12.63 15.20 23.80
C VAL A 600 -12.71 14.00 24.74
N ILE A 601 -11.85 13.01 24.52
CA ILE A 601 -11.75 11.78 25.28
C ILE A 601 -10.42 11.81 26.05
N ASP A 602 -10.54 11.70 27.37
CA ASP A 602 -9.42 11.71 28.29
C ASP A 602 -8.71 10.35 28.32
N CYS A 603 -7.48 10.34 27.79
CA CYS A 603 -6.64 9.15 27.68
C CYS A 603 -5.70 8.99 28.88
N THR A 604 -6.22 9.15 30.10
CA THR A 604 -5.47 8.94 31.35
C THR A 604 -6.20 8.00 32.32
N PHE A 605 -5.45 7.30 33.17
CA PHE A 605 -5.96 6.31 34.10
C PHE A 605 -5.28 6.40 35.48
N GLU A 606 -5.97 5.95 36.52
CA GLU A 606 -5.40 5.85 37.86
C GLU A 606 -4.66 4.53 38.05
N SER A 607 -3.51 4.54 38.72
CA SER A 607 -2.73 3.31 38.95
C SER A 607 -3.50 2.28 39.77
N GLY A 608 -3.47 1.03 39.33
CA GLY A 608 -4.19 -0.07 40.00
C GLY A 608 -4.12 -1.38 39.21
N PRO A 609 -4.55 -2.52 39.77
CA PRO A 609 -4.54 -3.78 39.03
C PRO A 609 -5.43 -3.68 37.79
N ASP A 610 -4.94 -4.13 36.63
CA ASP A 610 -5.61 -4.09 35.33
C ASP A 610 -6.10 -2.71 34.85
N ALA A 611 -5.61 -1.63 35.45
CA ALA A 611 -6.08 -0.28 35.18
C ALA A 611 -5.93 0.13 33.70
N LEU A 612 -4.85 -0.30 33.04
CA LEU A 612 -4.65 -0.03 31.61
C LEU A 612 -5.74 -0.68 30.75
N ARG A 613 -6.12 -1.93 31.05
CA ARG A 613 -7.16 -2.64 30.28
C ARG A 613 -8.52 -1.95 30.45
N LEU A 614 -8.88 -1.64 31.70
CA LEU A 614 -10.14 -0.95 32.01
C LEU A 614 -10.21 0.44 31.37
N ALA A 615 -9.10 1.17 31.34
CA ALA A 615 -9.02 2.45 30.67
C ALA A 615 -9.20 2.34 29.15
N LEU A 616 -8.63 1.31 28.52
CA LEU A 616 -8.84 1.05 27.08
C LEU A 616 -10.29 0.66 26.75
N GLU A 617 -10.95 -0.09 27.64
CA GLU A 617 -12.38 -0.41 27.51
C GLU A 617 -13.24 0.86 27.68
N ARG A 618 -12.89 1.72 28.64
CA ARG A 618 -13.56 3.00 28.88
C ARG A 618 -13.50 3.90 27.65
N ILE A 619 -12.31 4.19 27.11
CA ILE A 619 -12.18 5.10 25.96
C ILE A 619 -12.85 4.54 24.69
N ARG A 620 -12.93 3.20 24.56
CA ARG A 620 -13.66 2.55 23.45
C ARG A 620 -15.16 2.78 23.57
N ALA A 621 -15.71 2.64 24.77
CA ALA A 621 -17.12 2.89 25.05
C ALA A 621 -17.46 4.38 24.87
N GLU A 622 -16.68 5.28 25.46
CA GLU A 622 -16.85 6.73 25.32
C GLU A 622 -16.80 7.17 23.86
N ALA A 623 -15.87 6.63 23.06
CA ALA A 623 -15.78 6.90 21.63
C ALA A 623 -16.99 6.38 20.85
N GLU A 624 -17.49 5.18 21.19
CA GLU A 624 -18.69 4.63 20.56
C GLU A 624 -19.92 5.49 20.88
N ASP A 625 -20.13 5.85 22.13
CA ASP A 625 -21.26 6.66 22.58
C ASP A 625 -21.22 8.07 21.98
N ALA A 626 -20.04 8.69 21.91
CA ALA A 626 -19.85 10.01 21.29
C ALA A 626 -20.23 10.00 19.81
N VAL A 627 -19.76 9.01 19.04
CA VAL A 627 -20.07 8.92 17.61
C VAL A 627 -21.54 8.60 17.38
N ARG A 628 -22.14 7.72 18.19
CA ARG A 628 -23.58 7.44 18.14
C ARG A 628 -24.44 8.66 18.49
N SER A 629 -23.92 9.55 19.34
CA SER A 629 -24.55 10.82 19.72
C SER A 629 -24.38 11.93 18.67
N GLY A 630 -23.64 11.68 17.58
CA GLY A 630 -23.48 12.61 16.46
C GLY A 630 -22.13 13.33 16.41
N ALA A 631 -21.12 12.94 17.22
CA ALA A 631 -19.79 13.54 17.16
C ALA A 631 -19.06 13.19 15.84
N ALA A 632 -18.81 14.21 15.00
CA ALA A 632 -18.06 14.07 13.75
C ALA A 632 -16.53 14.06 13.97
N HIS A 633 -16.06 14.52 15.12
CA HIS A 633 -14.63 14.58 15.43
C HIS A 633 -14.36 14.10 16.87
N LEU A 634 -13.45 13.14 17.01
CA LEU A 634 -12.94 12.70 18.30
C LEU A 634 -11.54 13.25 18.53
N VAL A 635 -11.28 13.76 19.72
CA VAL A 635 -9.94 14.19 20.17
C VAL A 635 -9.49 13.27 21.30
N LEU A 636 -8.43 12.50 21.07
CA LEU A 636 -7.78 11.69 22.10
C LEU A 636 -6.62 12.48 22.70
N THR A 637 -6.61 12.71 24.02
CA THR A 637 -5.57 13.52 24.68
C THR A 637 -5.04 12.90 25.97
N ASP A 638 -3.73 12.97 26.18
CA ASP A 638 -3.04 12.61 27.43
C ASP A 638 -2.68 13.83 28.31
N GLU A 639 -3.19 15.01 27.96
CA GLU A 639 -2.89 16.30 28.60
C GLU A 639 -3.19 16.33 30.11
N HIS A 640 -4.25 15.63 30.53
CA HIS A 640 -4.74 15.62 31.92
C HIS A 640 -3.91 14.72 32.86
N GLN A 641 -2.70 14.34 32.47
CA GLN A 641 -1.78 13.65 33.36
C GLN A 641 -1.46 14.47 34.62
N SER A 642 -1.44 13.79 35.77
CA SER A 642 -1.19 14.37 37.09
C SER A 642 -0.47 13.35 37.96
N GLU A 643 -0.15 13.69 39.22
CA GLU A 643 0.49 12.73 40.15
C GLU A 643 -0.31 11.43 40.37
N THR A 644 -1.64 11.49 40.19
CA THR A 644 -2.55 10.34 40.34
C THR A 644 -2.98 9.74 39.01
N ARG A 645 -2.88 10.49 37.90
CA ARG A 645 -3.37 10.09 36.58
C ARG A 645 -2.20 9.83 35.62
N VAL A 646 -1.99 8.56 35.31
CA VAL A 646 -0.99 8.07 34.37
C VAL A 646 -1.51 8.21 32.94
N PRO A 647 -0.72 8.77 32.00
CA PRO A 647 -1.10 8.85 30.60
C PRO A 647 -1.11 7.46 29.95
N LEU A 648 -2.12 7.17 29.13
CA LEU A 648 -2.13 6.00 28.27
C LEU A 648 -1.06 6.14 27.17
N PRO A 649 -0.42 5.03 26.73
CA PRO A 649 0.38 5.06 25.52
C PRO A 649 -0.51 5.46 24.33
N MET A 650 -0.30 6.65 23.77
CA MET A 650 -1.25 7.21 22.79
C MET A 650 -1.38 6.36 21.53
N ILE A 651 -0.30 5.70 21.10
CA ILE A 651 -0.35 4.72 19.99
C ILE A 651 -1.37 3.60 20.26
N LEU A 652 -1.40 3.09 21.50
CA LEU A 652 -2.34 2.03 21.89
C LEU A 652 -3.77 2.58 22.00
N ALA A 653 -3.95 3.77 22.57
CA ALA A 653 -5.26 4.41 22.69
C ALA A 653 -5.87 4.69 21.30
N THR A 654 -5.09 5.28 20.39
CA THR A 654 -5.50 5.56 18.99
C THR A 654 -5.91 4.28 18.28
N SER A 655 -5.09 3.23 18.32
CA SER A 655 -5.41 1.99 17.60
C SER A 655 -6.57 1.23 18.24
N ALA A 656 -6.69 1.27 19.59
CA ALA A 656 -7.80 0.65 20.31
C ALA A 656 -9.15 1.27 19.92
N VAL A 657 -9.22 2.60 19.81
CA VAL A 657 -10.43 3.33 19.38
C VAL A 657 -10.67 3.12 17.89
N HIS A 658 -9.64 3.27 17.04
CA HIS A 658 -9.78 3.08 15.60
C HIS A 658 -10.30 1.68 15.24
N SER A 659 -9.66 0.63 15.75
CA SER A 659 -10.06 -0.77 15.50
C SER A 659 -11.46 -1.08 16.03
N TRP A 660 -11.84 -0.52 17.19
CA TRP A 660 -13.18 -0.67 17.75
C TRP A 660 -14.24 -0.01 16.87
N LEU A 661 -14.03 1.25 16.48
CA LEU A 661 -14.95 1.98 15.60
C LEU A 661 -15.05 1.32 14.23
N THR A 662 -13.96 0.78 13.67
CA THR A 662 -14.00 0.04 12.41
C THR A 662 -14.82 -1.26 12.55
N ARG A 663 -14.64 -2.01 13.64
CA ARG A 663 -15.43 -3.23 13.92
C ARG A 663 -16.93 -2.95 14.10
N LYS A 664 -17.28 -1.79 14.68
CA LYS A 664 -18.67 -1.33 14.86
C LYS A 664 -19.26 -0.63 13.64
N GLY A 665 -18.44 -0.39 12.61
CA GLY A 665 -18.83 0.38 11.43
C GLY A 665 -19.06 1.88 11.68
N LEU A 666 -18.50 2.42 12.76
CA LEU A 666 -18.63 3.82 13.16
C LEU A 666 -17.45 4.69 12.68
N ARG A 667 -16.34 4.09 12.23
CA ARG A 667 -15.12 4.84 11.84
C ARG A 667 -15.34 5.79 10.66
N THR A 668 -16.32 5.51 9.80
CA THR A 668 -16.70 6.35 8.65
C THR A 668 -17.36 7.68 9.05
N PHE A 669 -17.93 7.76 10.26
CA PHE A 669 -18.66 8.94 10.72
C PHE A 669 -17.76 9.98 11.39
N THR A 670 -16.53 9.61 11.77
CA THR A 670 -15.70 10.47 12.62
C THR A 670 -14.24 10.55 12.19
N SER A 671 -13.59 11.69 12.43
CA SER A 671 -12.13 11.81 12.38
C SER A 671 -11.51 11.57 13.75
N LEU A 672 -10.31 10.99 13.79
CA LEU A 672 -9.59 10.72 15.05
C LEU A 672 -8.37 11.63 15.18
N ASN A 673 -8.47 12.67 16.00
CA ASN A 673 -7.41 13.66 16.23
C ASN A 673 -6.68 13.32 17.53
N VAL A 674 -5.34 13.37 17.53
CA VAL A 674 -4.54 12.89 18.67
C VAL A 674 -3.64 14.00 19.20
N ARG A 675 -3.76 14.31 20.49
CA ARG A 675 -2.80 15.13 21.24
C ARG A 675 -1.92 14.21 22.07
N SER A 676 -0.60 14.27 21.90
CA SER A 676 0.31 13.35 22.58
C SER A 676 1.52 14.04 23.16
N ALA A 677 1.82 13.74 24.43
CA ALA A 677 3.04 14.14 25.12
C ALA A 677 4.27 13.34 24.68
N GLU A 678 4.12 12.05 24.36
CA GLU A 678 5.25 11.18 23.98
C GLU A 678 5.73 11.41 22.54
N CYS A 679 4.96 12.14 21.72
CA CYS A 679 5.22 12.32 20.29
C CYS A 679 6.30 13.37 20.02
N ILE A 680 7.44 12.92 19.48
CA ILE A 680 8.62 13.77 19.23
C ILE A 680 9.25 13.61 17.84
N ASP A 681 9.21 12.42 17.23
CA ASP A 681 9.95 12.11 16.02
C ASP A 681 9.04 11.65 14.86
N PRO A 682 9.50 11.70 13.59
CA PRO A 682 8.69 11.29 12.45
C PRO A 682 8.19 9.85 12.55
N HIS A 683 8.93 8.98 13.24
CA HIS A 683 8.52 7.60 13.44
C HIS A 683 7.27 7.49 14.32
N TYR A 684 7.21 8.24 15.43
CA TYR A 684 6.02 8.27 16.30
C TYR A 684 4.80 8.79 15.54
N PHE A 685 4.96 9.86 14.74
CA PHE A 685 3.90 10.35 13.85
C PHE A 685 3.43 9.27 12.86
N ALA A 686 4.38 8.59 12.19
CA ALA A 686 4.05 7.54 11.24
C ALA A 686 3.27 6.38 11.91
N VAL A 687 3.64 5.98 13.13
CA VAL A 687 2.92 4.93 13.87
C VAL A 687 1.52 5.39 14.25
N LEU A 688 1.34 6.61 14.76
CA LEU A 688 0.01 7.15 15.08
C LEU A 688 -0.91 7.21 13.85
N ILE A 689 -0.41 7.73 12.74
CA ILE A 689 -1.16 7.82 11.48
C ILE A 689 -1.49 6.41 10.96
N GLY A 690 -0.51 5.51 10.94
CA GLY A 690 -0.71 4.11 10.56
C GLY A 690 -1.69 3.36 11.47
N CYS A 691 -1.85 3.79 12.72
CA CYS A 691 -2.83 3.27 13.68
C CYS A 691 -4.23 3.90 13.55
N GLY A 692 -4.42 4.89 12.66
CA GLY A 692 -5.71 5.47 12.33
C GLY A 692 -5.90 6.96 12.71
N ALA A 693 -4.86 7.63 13.21
CA ALA A 693 -4.92 9.07 13.49
C ALA A 693 -5.10 9.90 12.21
N THR A 694 -6.08 10.80 12.23
CA THR A 694 -6.31 11.81 11.19
C THR A 694 -5.28 12.92 11.32
N THR A 695 -5.19 13.55 12.49
CA THR A 695 -4.18 14.57 12.83
C THR A 695 -3.43 14.22 14.10
N VAL A 696 -2.23 14.79 14.24
CA VAL A 696 -1.38 14.62 15.41
C VAL A 696 -0.86 15.99 15.85
N ASN A 697 -1.11 16.33 17.11
CA ASN A 697 -0.62 17.52 17.80
C ASN A 697 0.41 17.12 18.87
N PRO A 698 1.72 17.39 18.66
CA PRO A 698 2.79 17.05 19.59
C PRO A 698 2.99 18.14 20.66
N TYR A 699 1.96 18.41 21.48
CA TYR A 699 1.94 19.62 22.31
C TYR A 699 3.15 19.77 23.25
N LEU A 700 3.63 18.67 23.83
CA LEU A 700 4.76 18.71 24.76
C LEU A 700 6.10 18.94 24.03
N ALA A 701 6.22 18.51 22.78
CA ALA A 701 7.39 18.80 21.96
C ALA A 701 7.46 20.29 21.61
N GLN A 702 6.33 20.91 21.29
CA GLN A 702 6.22 22.36 21.10
C GLN A 702 6.63 23.14 22.36
N ASP A 703 6.09 22.78 23.52
CA ASP A 703 6.47 23.41 24.79
C ASP A 703 7.97 23.26 25.10
N THR A 704 8.55 22.13 24.70
CA THR A 704 10.00 21.87 24.84
C THR A 704 10.83 22.77 23.92
N ILE A 705 10.37 23.03 22.69
CA ILE A 705 11.00 23.98 21.77
C ILE A 705 10.90 25.40 22.35
N ALA A 706 9.75 25.78 22.90
CA ALA A 706 9.56 27.07 23.54
C ALA A 706 10.49 27.30 24.75
N ASP A 707 10.70 26.30 25.62
CA ASP A 707 11.69 26.38 26.71
C ASP A 707 13.11 26.63 26.17
N ARG A 708 13.48 25.96 25.08
CA ARG A 708 14.81 26.13 24.47
C ARG A 708 15.00 27.51 23.83
N LEU A 709 13.96 28.04 23.18
CA LEU A 709 13.94 29.41 22.67
C LEU A 709 14.10 30.42 23.80
N SER A 710 13.35 30.26 24.90
CA SER A 710 13.43 31.15 26.06
C SER A 710 14.83 31.18 26.71
N ARG A 711 15.61 30.11 26.52
CA ARG A 711 16.99 29.96 27.00
C ARG A 711 18.05 30.39 25.98
N GLY A 712 17.65 30.88 24.82
CA GLY A 712 18.56 31.30 23.73
C GLY A 712 19.35 30.15 23.11
N LEU A 713 18.84 28.91 23.18
CA LEU A 713 19.49 27.75 22.56
C LEU A 713 19.12 27.57 21.08
N ILE A 714 17.99 28.16 20.66
CA ILE A 714 17.48 28.18 19.29
C ILE A 714 17.26 29.65 18.94
N GLU A 715 17.57 30.04 17.72
CA GLU A 715 17.34 31.39 17.20
C GLU A 715 16.00 31.49 16.45
N GLY A 716 15.34 32.65 16.56
CA GLY A 716 14.09 32.97 15.86
C GLY A 716 12.88 33.03 16.79
N THR A 717 11.68 33.04 16.20
CA THR A 717 10.41 32.99 16.93
C THR A 717 9.91 31.55 17.09
N LEU A 718 8.92 31.35 17.96
CA LEU A 718 8.30 30.04 18.14
C LEU A 718 7.61 29.57 16.86
N GLU A 719 6.95 30.47 16.13
CA GLU A 719 6.29 30.15 14.86
C GLU A 719 7.29 29.64 13.82
N ASP A 720 8.46 30.28 13.69
CA ASP A 720 9.50 29.86 12.75
C ASP A 720 10.10 28.50 13.13
N ALA A 721 10.32 28.27 14.43
CA ALA A 721 10.78 26.98 14.94
C ALA A 721 9.74 25.87 14.69
N MET A 722 8.45 26.16 14.88
CA MET A 722 7.36 25.21 14.63
C MET A 722 7.15 24.94 13.14
N ARG A 723 7.30 25.95 12.26
CA ARG A 723 7.31 25.75 10.81
C ARG A 723 8.44 24.82 10.36
N ARG A 724 9.64 25.01 10.90
CA ARG A 724 10.80 24.13 10.65
C ARG A 724 10.56 22.71 11.18
N TYR A 725 10.04 22.59 12.41
CA TYR A 725 9.70 21.30 12.99
C TYR A 725 8.65 20.56 12.15
N ARG A 726 7.57 21.23 11.73
CA ARG A 726 6.57 20.68 10.79
C ARG A 726 7.22 20.21 9.49
N ALA A 727 8.07 21.02 8.86
CA ALA A 727 8.76 20.65 7.62
C ALA A 727 9.66 19.41 7.80
N ALA A 728 10.34 19.28 8.95
CA ALA A 728 11.15 18.12 9.27
C ALA A 728 10.29 16.85 9.43
N ILE A 729 9.16 16.96 10.13
CA ILE A 729 8.20 15.85 10.31
C ILE A 729 7.58 15.46 8.97
N ASP A 730 7.14 16.41 8.15
CA ASP A 730 6.57 16.16 6.82
C ASP A 730 7.57 15.45 5.91
N ALA A 731 8.81 15.93 5.86
CA ALA A 731 9.88 15.27 5.10
C ALA A 731 10.16 13.86 5.63
N GLY A 732 10.14 13.67 6.95
CA GLY A 732 10.30 12.37 7.60
C GLY A 732 9.15 11.41 7.30
N LEU A 733 7.90 11.88 7.29
CA LEU A 733 6.72 11.10 6.92
C LEU A 733 6.77 10.65 5.47
N LEU A 734 7.06 11.58 4.55
CA LEU A 734 7.24 11.27 3.13
C LEU A 734 8.34 10.21 2.95
N LYS A 735 9.47 10.35 3.64
CA LYS A 735 10.55 9.35 3.61
C LYS A 735 10.10 7.98 4.14
N ILE A 736 9.34 7.92 5.22
CA ILE A 736 8.87 6.65 5.79
C ILE A 736 7.89 5.95 4.84
N MET A 737 6.95 6.69 4.26
CA MET A 737 6.00 6.16 3.28
C MET A 737 6.70 5.67 2.01
N SER A 738 7.70 6.42 1.53
CA SER A 738 8.41 6.11 0.30
C SER A 738 9.21 4.80 0.38
N LYS A 739 9.60 4.35 1.58
CA LYS A 739 10.27 3.04 1.78
C LYS A 739 9.44 1.85 1.34
N MET A 740 8.11 1.96 1.36
CA MET A 740 7.19 0.96 0.82
C MET A 740 6.70 1.32 -0.59
N GLY A 741 7.15 2.44 -1.16
CA GLY A 741 6.63 2.98 -2.41
C GLY A 741 5.24 3.61 -2.29
N ILE A 742 4.80 3.99 -1.09
CA ILE A 742 3.49 4.63 -0.87
C ILE A 742 3.63 6.14 -1.07
N SER A 743 2.76 6.72 -1.88
CA SER A 743 2.83 8.14 -2.24
C SER A 743 1.88 9.04 -1.45
N VAL A 744 0.77 8.51 -0.94
CA VAL A 744 -0.33 9.30 -0.36
C VAL A 744 -0.64 8.88 1.07
N VAL A 745 -0.74 9.85 1.98
CA VAL A 745 -0.94 9.58 3.42
C VAL A 745 -2.32 8.97 3.72
N SER A 746 -3.33 9.25 2.90
CA SER A 746 -4.68 8.70 3.07
C SER A 746 -4.69 7.18 3.00
N SER A 747 -3.95 6.61 2.05
CA SER A 747 -3.80 5.17 1.87
C SER A 747 -2.83 4.54 2.88
N TYR A 748 -1.89 5.34 3.43
CA TYR A 748 -1.00 4.91 4.52
C TYR A 748 -1.73 4.83 5.88
N ARG A 749 -2.68 5.74 6.12
CA ARG A 749 -3.47 5.84 7.36
C ARG A 749 -4.29 4.58 7.59
N GLY A 750 -4.23 4.03 8.80
CA GLY A 750 -4.96 2.80 9.16
C GLY A 750 -4.43 1.51 8.49
N GLY A 751 -3.34 1.59 7.72
CA GLY A 751 -2.74 0.44 7.05
C GLY A 751 -1.87 -0.45 7.93
N LEU A 752 -1.47 0.02 9.13
CA LEU A 752 -0.58 -0.71 10.06
C LEU A 752 0.65 -1.29 9.37
N ASN A 753 1.36 -0.46 8.60
CA ASN A 753 2.54 -0.79 7.80
C ASN A 753 3.82 -1.00 8.64
N PHE A 754 3.71 -1.83 9.67
CA PHE A 754 4.76 -2.11 10.64
C PHE A 754 4.83 -3.60 10.97
N GLU A 755 5.94 -4.02 11.57
CA GLU A 755 6.08 -5.32 12.23
C GLU A 755 6.34 -5.10 13.73
N ALA A 756 5.55 -5.76 14.58
CA ALA A 756 5.71 -5.68 16.02
C ALA A 756 6.69 -6.72 16.54
N VAL A 757 7.78 -6.24 17.16
CA VAL A 757 8.82 -7.10 17.75
C VAL A 757 8.77 -6.99 19.27
N GLY A 758 8.38 -8.07 19.94
CA GLY A 758 8.37 -8.16 21.40
C GLY A 758 7.08 -7.68 22.08
N LEU A 759 5.98 -7.59 21.33
CA LEU A 759 4.62 -7.39 21.85
C LEU A 759 3.87 -8.72 21.87
N SER A 760 2.94 -8.92 22.80
CA SER A 760 2.14 -10.15 22.86
C SER A 760 1.22 -10.28 21.63
N ARG A 761 1.17 -11.48 21.04
CA ARG A 761 0.28 -11.79 19.90
C ARG A 761 -1.20 -11.47 20.20
N ALA A 762 -1.66 -11.77 21.42
CA ALA A 762 -3.04 -11.52 21.82
C ALA A 762 -3.35 -10.00 21.85
N MET A 763 -2.40 -9.21 22.34
CA MET A 763 -2.53 -7.75 22.37
C MET A 763 -2.49 -7.16 20.97
N VAL A 764 -1.59 -7.63 20.11
CA VAL A 764 -1.49 -7.16 18.72
C VAL A 764 -2.74 -7.52 17.93
N ALA A 765 -3.26 -8.74 18.07
CA ALA A 765 -4.51 -9.15 17.41
C ALA A 765 -5.72 -8.31 17.86
N GLU A 766 -5.81 -7.97 19.14
CA GLU A 766 -6.95 -7.24 19.70
C GLU A 766 -6.93 -5.73 19.41
N TYR A 767 -5.76 -5.09 19.47
CA TYR A 767 -5.64 -3.63 19.35
C TYR A 767 -5.08 -3.17 18.00
N PHE A 768 -4.29 -3.99 17.31
CA PHE A 768 -3.64 -3.66 16.04
C PHE A 768 -3.92 -4.75 14.96
N PRO A 769 -5.19 -4.92 14.56
CA PRO A 769 -5.62 -6.03 13.72
C PRO A 769 -4.90 -6.02 12.36
N GLY A 770 -4.26 -7.13 12.00
CA GLY A 770 -3.53 -7.29 10.73
C GLY A 770 -2.03 -6.98 10.79
N MET A 771 -1.52 -6.49 11.93
CA MET A 771 -0.09 -6.31 12.13
C MET A 771 0.57 -7.64 12.55
N PRO A 772 1.69 -8.06 11.91
CA PRO A 772 2.40 -9.26 12.32
C PRO A 772 3.13 -9.04 13.66
N SER A 773 3.08 -10.06 14.52
CA SER A 773 3.91 -10.17 15.71
C SER A 773 4.44 -11.58 15.86
N ARG A 774 5.57 -11.82 15.20
CA ARG A 774 6.16 -13.17 15.08
C ARG A 774 6.75 -13.64 16.41
N ILE A 775 7.44 -12.72 17.11
CA ILE A 775 8.00 -12.96 18.45
C ILE A 775 7.09 -12.28 19.47
N SER A 776 6.33 -13.11 20.19
CA SER A 776 5.49 -12.65 21.30
C SER A 776 6.35 -12.08 22.42
N GLY A 777 5.85 -11.10 23.15
CA GLY A 777 6.56 -10.49 24.27
C GLY A 777 5.63 -9.87 25.31
N ILE A 778 5.83 -8.60 25.63
CA ILE A 778 5.08 -7.95 26.71
C ILE A 778 3.60 -7.77 26.33
N GLY A 779 2.72 -8.02 27.30
CA GLY A 779 1.29 -7.70 27.20
C GLY A 779 0.93 -6.42 27.96
N LEU A 780 -0.36 -6.17 28.13
CA LEU A 780 -0.90 -4.98 28.81
C LEU A 780 -0.33 -4.79 30.22
N ILE A 781 -0.26 -5.84 31.04
CA ILE A 781 0.29 -5.76 32.40
C ILE A 781 1.75 -5.27 32.40
N GLY A 782 2.54 -5.77 31.44
CA GLY A 782 3.95 -5.37 31.30
C GLY A 782 4.10 -3.92 30.84
N LEU A 783 3.23 -3.46 29.94
CA LEU A 783 3.19 -2.06 29.49
C LEU A 783 2.75 -1.12 30.62
N GLN A 784 1.68 -1.49 31.32
CA GLN A 784 1.16 -0.72 32.45
C GLN A 784 2.24 -0.49 33.50
N ARG A 785 2.94 -1.55 33.93
CA ARG A 785 4.02 -1.45 34.91
C ARG A 785 5.12 -0.50 34.43
N LYS A 786 5.54 -0.61 33.16
CA LYS A 786 6.57 0.28 32.58
C LYS A 786 6.10 1.74 32.54
N GLN A 787 4.82 1.98 32.23
CA GLN A 787 4.22 3.32 32.20
C GLN A 787 4.14 3.95 33.60
N GLU A 788 3.69 3.18 34.59
CA GLU A 788 3.63 3.62 35.99
C GLU A 788 5.04 3.92 36.55
N GLU A 789 6.05 3.11 36.20
CA GLU A 789 7.44 3.32 36.60
C GLU A 789 8.07 4.61 36.04
N VAL A 790 7.77 4.97 34.78
CA VAL A 790 8.27 6.23 34.18
C VAL A 790 7.48 7.42 34.69
N HIS A 791 6.17 7.28 34.87
CA HIS A 791 5.31 8.29 35.44
C HIS A 791 5.71 8.65 36.88
N ALA A 792 5.97 7.65 37.73
CA ALA A 792 6.45 7.86 39.09
C ALA A 792 7.78 8.61 39.14
N ARG A 793 8.66 8.44 38.15
CA ARG A 793 9.91 9.22 38.05
C ARG A 793 9.66 10.70 37.78
N GLY A 794 8.65 11.04 36.97
CA GLY A 794 8.28 12.42 36.68
C GLY A 794 7.59 13.13 37.84
N TRP A 795 6.70 12.45 38.55
CA TRP A 795 5.83 13.07 39.56
C TRP A 795 6.24 12.84 41.02
N ARG A 796 6.88 11.72 41.35
CA ARG A 796 7.22 11.33 42.75
C ARG A 796 8.71 11.41 43.09
N GLY A 797 9.58 11.70 42.12
CA GLY A 797 11.03 11.84 42.33
C GLY A 797 11.41 13.18 43.00
N ARG A 798 12.36 13.17 43.96
CA ARG A 798 13.01 14.41 44.45
C ARG A 798 14.06 14.88 43.44
N TRP A 799 13.92 16.11 42.98
CA TRP A 799 14.68 16.70 41.88
C TRP A 799 16.09 17.13 42.32
N ALA A 800 17.08 16.27 42.13
CA ALA A 800 18.46 16.73 41.97
C ALA A 800 18.72 16.85 40.47
N CYS A 801 18.96 18.08 39.99
CA CYS A 801 19.53 18.50 38.70
C CYS A 801 19.65 17.39 37.63
N CYS A 802 19.06 17.58 36.43
CA CYS A 802 19.02 16.67 35.25
C CYS A 802 20.33 15.99 34.79
N ARG A 803 21.44 16.07 35.54
CA ARG A 803 22.69 15.35 35.33
C ARG A 803 22.57 13.83 35.55
N SER A 804 21.58 13.33 36.30
CA SER A 804 21.50 11.88 36.63
C SER A 804 20.70 11.03 35.62
N ALA A 805 19.96 11.64 34.69
CA ALA A 805 19.19 10.94 33.66
C ALA A 805 19.88 10.95 32.28
N ALA A 806 21.21 10.86 32.24
CA ALA A 806 21.97 10.59 31.01
C ALA A 806 21.82 9.12 30.59
N SER A 807 20.58 8.71 30.32
CA SER A 807 20.22 7.47 29.64
C SER A 807 20.62 7.64 28.18
N THR A 808 21.68 6.95 27.74
CA THR A 808 22.13 7.02 26.35
C THR A 808 21.57 5.89 25.52
N ARG A 809 20.99 6.25 24.39
CA ARG A 809 20.39 5.38 23.38
C ARG A 809 21.19 5.37 22.06
N ARG A 810 21.97 6.41 21.73
CA ARG A 810 22.66 6.52 20.42
C ARG A 810 24.19 6.53 20.49
N ALA A 811 24.77 6.81 21.66
CA ALA A 811 26.22 6.70 21.89
C ALA A 811 26.55 6.04 23.23
N ALA A 812 27.54 5.13 23.25
CA ALA A 812 27.95 4.43 24.48
C ALA A 812 28.60 5.38 25.51
N ARG A 813 27.93 5.64 26.64
CA ARG A 813 28.49 6.32 27.83
C ARG A 813 28.50 5.38 29.04
N ALA A 814 29.37 5.67 30.02
CA ALA A 814 29.55 4.87 31.23
C ALA A 814 28.28 4.71 32.11
N SER A 815 27.27 5.57 31.93
CA SER A 815 26.02 5.58 32.69
C SER A 815 24.80 5.03 31.93
N GLY A 816 25.01 4.43 30.75
CA GLY A 816 23.93 4.15 29.78
C GLY A 816 23.73 2.68 29.39
N MET A 817 23.00 2.46 28.30
CA MET A 817 22.70 1.13 27.78
C MET A 817 23.95 0.35 27.33
N PRO A 818 23.95 -0.98 27.45
CA PRO A 818 25.02 -1.81 26.91
C PRO A 818 25.03 -1.71 25.37
N GLY A 819 26.17 -1.32 24.81
CA GLY A 819 26.45 -1.27 23.36
C GLY A 819 27.84 -1.83 23.04
N ARG A 820 28.55 -1.27 22.06
CA ARG A 820 30.00 -1.49 21.85
C ARG A 820 30.80 -0.39 22.57
N PRO A 821 31.02 -0.49 23.90
CA PRO A 821 31.77 0.54 24.60
C PRO A 821 33.22 0.57 24.11
N PRO A 822 33.87 1.74 24.13
CA PRO A 822 35.29 1.88 23.78
C PRO A 822 36.18 0.87 24.51
N ALA A 823 35.84 0.50 25.75
CA ALA A 823 36.54 -0.51 26.53
C ALA A 823 36.58 -1.90 25.86
N CYS A 824 35.47 -2.36 25.28
CA CYS A 824 35.41 -3.64 24.56
C CYS A 824 36.15 -3.58 23.22
N ILE A 825 36.19 -2.41 22.58
CA ILE A 825 36.96 -2.20 21.34
C ILE A 825 38.45 -2.19 21.66
N CYS A 826 38.85 -1.52 22.75
CA CYS A 826 40.23 -1.45 23.23
C CYS A 826 40.76 -2.80 23.73
N SER A 827 39.92 -3.74 24.19
CA SER A 827 40.37 -5.10 24.54
C SER A 827 40.49 -6.02 23.31
N ARG A 828 39.64 -5.83 22.29
CA ARG A 828 39.72 -6.61 21.03
C ARG A 828 40.85 -6.19 20.10
N ARG A 829 41.19 -4.90 20.04
CA ARG A 829 42.27 -4.38 19.18
C ARG A 829 43.63 -5.04 19.41
N PRO A 830 44.15 -5.18 20.65
CA PRO A 830 45.41 -5.86 20.91
C PRO A 830 45.32 -7.40 20.80
N ALA A 831 44.14 -7.99 20.98
CA ALA A 831 43.95 -9.45 20.87
C ALA A 831 44.02 -9.97 19.41
N ASN A 832 43.81 -9.11 18.42
CA ASN A 832 43.90 -9.43 16.99
C ASN A 832 45.22 -9.01 16.33
N ALA A 833 46.20 -8.54 17.11
CA ALA A 833 47.55 -8.30 16.60
C ALA A 833 48.28 -9.65 16.43
N PRO A 834 48.93 -9.94 15.29
CA PRO A 834 49.76 -11.14 15.16
C PRO A 834 50.89 -11.10 16.20
N PRO A 835 51.34 -12.25 16.75
CA PRO A 835 52.41 -12.26 17.74
C PRO A 835 53.69 -11.75 17.09
N THR A 836 54.06 -10.51 17.36
CA THR A 836 55.38 -10.00 17.00
C THR A 836 56.39 -10.58 17.98
N SER A 837 57.30 -11.38 17.44
CA SER A 837 58.54 -11.80 18.09
C SER A 837 59.34 -10.55 18.49
N CYS A 838 59.39 -10.23 19.78
CA CYS A 838 60.48 -9.47 20.36
C CYS A 838 60.77 -10.02 21.75
N GLY A 839 61.93 -10.66 21.87
CA GLY A 839 62.47 -11.12 23.14
C GLY A 839 62.94 -9.95 24.01
N SER A 840 62.94 -10.24 25.31
CA SER A 840 63.81 -9.72 26.37
C SER A 840 63.86 -8.21 26.67
N SER A 841 63.76 -7.94 27.98
CA SER A 841 64.01 -6.67 28.70
C SER A 841 62.80 -5.72 28.67
N ILE A 842 62.19 -5.26 29.77
CA ILE A 842 62.67 -4.91 31.11
C ILE A 842 61.53 -5.13 32.14
N ARG A 843 61.90 -5.53 33.36
CA ARG A 843 61.04 -5.67 34.56
C ARG A 843 60.45 -4.32 35.01
N ALA A 844 59.14 -4.32 35.31
CA ALA A 844 58.35 -3.69 36.40
C ALA A 844 58.88 -2.45 37.21
N PRO A 845 58.05 -1.67 37.94
CA PRO A 845 56.67 -1.95 38.34
C PRO A 845 55.66 -0.77 38.29
N CYS A 846 54.40 -1.16 38.48
CA CYS A 846 53.24 -0.33 38.73
C CYS A 846 53.20 0.13 40.21
N SER A 847 53.01 1.42 40.52
CA SER A 847 52.54 1.87 41.84
C SER A 847 51.96 3.30 41.88
N ARG A 848 50.62 3.36 42.00
CA ARG A 848 49.81 4.25 42.89
C ARG A 848 49.67 5.78 42.63
N PRO A 849 48.61 6.41 43.20
CA PRO A 849 47.90 7.57 42.64
C PRO A 849 47.97 8.88 43.47
N ARG A 850 47.50 10.00 42.89
CA ARG A 850 46.88 11.24 43.48
C ARG A 850 47.54 12.59 43.16
N ARG A 851 46.63 13.58 42.95
CA ARG A 851 46.65 15.02 43.32
C ARG A 851 47.22 16.09 42.36
N SER A 852 46.28 16.88 41.81
CA SER A 852 46.09 18.36 41.87
C SER A 852 47.28 19.34 41.82
N ILE A 853 47.10 20.41 41.01
CA ILE A 853 47.41 21.87 41.17
C ILE A 853 47.83 22.43 39.79
N CYS A 854 47.04 23.23 39.05
CA CYS A 854 46.70 24.68 39.11
C CYS A 854 47.76 25.67 38.53
N ALA A 855 47.30 26.52 37.57
CA ALA A 855 47.77 27.88 37.18
C ALA A 855 49.22 28.04 36.64
N THR A 856 49.62 28.89 35.68
CA THR A 856 49.09 30.15 35.09
C THR A 856 50.01 30.62 33.92
N CYS A 857 49.51 31.59 33.13
CA CYS A 857 50.21 32.60 32.30
C CYS A 857 50.34 32.40 30.77
N SER A 858 49.44 33.09 30.06
CA SER A 858 49.52 33.72 28.72
C SER A 858 50.34 35.05 28.78
N PRO A 859 50.51 35.91 27.72
CA PRO A 859 49.95 35.94 26.35
C PRO A 859 50.93 36.43 25.21
N SER A 860 50.35 36.74 24.03
CA SER A 860 50.88 37.42 22.81
C SER A 860 51.44 36.50 21.71
N SER A 861 51.14 36.59 20.41
CA SER A 861 50.41 37.58 19.59
C SER A 861 50.04 36.98 18.20
N ARG A 862 48.77 37.15 17.79
CA ARG A 862 48.28 37.64 16.47
C ARG A 862 48.63 36.92 15.13
N TRP A 863 47.53 36.66 14.39
CA TRP A 863 47.30 36.55 12.92
C TRP A 863 47.30 35.17 12.21
N ASP A 864 46.17 34.98 11.50
CA ASP A 864 45.91 34.29 10.23
C ASP A 864 46.04 32.77 10.06
N LEU A 865 44.83 32.18 9.89
CA LEU A 865 44.39 31.15 8.94
C LEU A 865 45.42 30.23 8.23
N GLN A 866 45.08 28.94 8.34
CA GLN A 866 45.29 27.81 7.41
C GLN A 866 46.49 26.87 7.61
N SER A 867 46.14 25.65 8.05
CA SER A 867 46.67 24.30 7.72
C SER A 867 48.03 24.16 7.02
N PRO A 868 48.84 23.17 7.46
CA PRO A 868 49.36 22.23 6.48
C PRO A 868 49.39 20.76 6.93
N SER A 869 49.00 19.91 5.98
CA SER A 869 49.21 18.46 5.94
C SER A 869 50.69 18.09 5.86
N ASN A 870 51.07 17.02 6.54
CA ASN A 870 52.43 16.50 6.63
C ASN A 870 52.79 15.55 5.46
N ARG A 871 54.05 15.68 5.04
CA ARG A 871 54.96 14.78 4.28
C ARG A 871 54.92 13.32 4.83
N SER A 872 55.44 12.25 4.20
CA SER A 872 56.22 11.96 2.99
C SER A 872 56.35 10.42 2.90
N ARG A 873 56.66 9.86 1.72
CA ARG A 873 57.42 8.60 1.59
C ARG A 873 58.40 8.71 0.41
N ALA A 874 59.61 8.19 0.63
CA ALA A 874 60.77 8.25 -0.25
C ALA A 874 61.07 6.90 -0.93
N SER A 875 61.80 6.98 -2.04
CA SER A 875 62.42 5.98 -2.95
C SER A 875 63.37 4.97 -2.26
N PRO A 876 64.05 3.97 -2.92
CA PRO A 876 64.75 3.98 -4.24
C PRO A 876 64.74 2.58 -4.96
N PRO A 877 65.71 2.12 -5.81
CA PRO A 877 66.68 2.75 -6.75
C PRO A 877 66.63 2.18 -8.21
N SER A 878 67.51 2.71 -9.07
CA SER A 878 67.78 2.42 -10.49
C SER A 878 68.94 1.43 -10.76
N ALA A 879 68.93 0.66 -11.88
CA ALA A 879 70.01 0.55 -12.91
C ALA A 879 69.89 -0.64 -13.91
N SER A 880 70.28 -0.35 -15.17
CA SER A 880 70.92 -1.17 -16.24
C SER A 880 70.20 -2.29 -17.03
N ALA A 881 70.04 -2.00 -18.33
CA ALA A 881 70.43 -2.76 -19.55
C ALA A 881 69.96 -4.21 -19.81
N LEU A 882 69.19 -4.43 -20.90
CA LEU A 882 69.56 -5.24 -22.10
C LEU A 882 68.36 -5.53 -23.04
N SER A 883 68.51 -5.05 -24.29
CA SER A 883 68.24 -5.71 -25.59
C SER A 883 66.83 -6.09 -26.10
N ARG A 884 66.59 -5.60 -27.34
CA ARG A 884 65.92 -6.21 -28.53
C ARG A 884 64.38 -6.26 -28.60
N ARG A 885 63.79 -5.40 -29.45
CA ARG A 885 63.16 -5.67 -30.80
C ARG A 885 61.69 -6.09 -30.63
N GLU A 886 60.67 -5.72 -31.40
CA GLU A 886 60.31 -4.93 -32.59
C GLU A 886 58.76 -4.75 -32.40
N CYS A 887 57.99 -3.77 -32.88
CA CYS A 887 57.84 -3.29 -34.25
C CYS A 887 56.90 -2.05 -34.24
N ARG A 888 57.05 -1.24 -35.30
CA ARG A 888 56.41 0.06 -35.58
C ARG A 888 54.92 -0.05 -35.89
N TRP A 889 54.16 1.03 -35.66
CA TRP A 889 53.25 1.60 -36.67
C TRP A 889 53.21 3.14 -36.54
N GLY A 890 53.38 3.84 -37.65
CA GLY A 890 53.32 5.29 -37.71
C GLY A 890 53.03 5.81 -39.12
N ARG A 891 52.18 6.84 -39.17
CA ARG A 891 51.99 7.90 -40.19
C ARG A 891 51.41 7.51 -41.56
N SER A 892 50.37 8.25 -41.99
CA SER A 892 50.54 9.40 -42.90
C SER A 892 49.27 10.26 -43.04
N ARG A 893 49.48 11.55 -43.38
CA ARG A 893 48.51 12.64 -43.64
C ARG A 893 48.37 12.86 -45.16
N ARG A 894 47.21 13.36 -45.66
CA ARG A 894 47.01 14.71 -46.27
C ARG A 894 45.83 14.84 -47.29
N ARG A 895 45.04 15.92 -47.09
CA ARG A 895 44.43 16.91 -48.06
C ARG A 895 43.29 16.40 -48.99
N ARG A 896 42.21 17.13 -49.34
CA ARG A 896 41.98 18.59 -49.59
C ARG A 896 40.45 18.95 -49.76
N THR A 897 39.99 20.04 -49.13
CA THR A 897 39.05 21.15 -49.55
C THR A 897 37.67 20.97 -50.25
N ARG A 898 36.58 21.52 -49.65
CA ARG A 898 35.72 22.72 -50.05
C ARG A 898 34.36 22.75 -49.26
N ARG A 899 34.05 23.80 -48.44
CA ARG A 899 32.95 24.84 -48.50
C ARG A 899 31.54 24.31 -48.90
N SER A 900 30.38 24.61 -48.25
CA SER A 900 29.80 25.91 -47.80
C SER A 900 28.49 25.81 -46.94
N THR A 901 28.28 26.80 -46.05
CA THR A 901 27.04 27.54 -45.62
C THR A 901 25.83 26.87 -44.90
N SER A 902 25.71 27.13 -43.58
CA SER A 902 24.75 27.98 -42.79
C SER A 902 23.24 28.10 -43.15
N PRO A 903 22.38 28.60 -42.23
CA PRO A 903 22.58 29.01 -40.82
C PRO A 903 21.97 28.10 -39.75
#